data_AF-A0AAV1MUC7-F1
#
_entry.id   AF-A0AAV1MUC7-F1
#
_cell.length_a   1.000
_cell.length_b   1.000
_cell.length_c   1.000
_cell.angle_alpha   90.00
_cell.angle_beta   90.00
_cell.angle_gamma   90.00
#
_symmetry.space_group_name_H-M   'P 1'
#
loop_
_entity.id
_entity.type
_entity.pdbx_description
1 polymer ?
#
loop_
_entity_poly.entity_id
_entity_poly.type
_entity_poly.pdbx_seq_one_letter_code
_entity_poly.pdbx_strand_id
1 'polypeptide(L)'
;MDDAVCVVWSGLDSWLNLTRVDPDEEVQGEIHLSLELLKDTERISLRCQVIEARDLAPRDISGTSDPFTRVIFNNHSAETSIIKKTRFPHWGETLELELDPEELTEEGTFTVEVWDWDMVGKNDFLGKVEIPFACLHKTPLLEGWFRLLPLGNNEVDAGGKLGALRLKVRLVEDRILPSVYYQPLIDLLVESVISPTEVEDSSALTMLEEVTTVESRQDVAMTLVKIYLGQGLVVPFLDYLNTREVNHTTDPNTLFRSNSLASKAMEQFMKAVGMLYLHEVLKPIINRIFDEKKYIELDPCKIDLNRTRRISFKGGVSEAEVRDSSVEMLQSYLTSIIESIVSSVDQCPPVMRVAFKQLHKRVEEQFSEPENEDVKYLAISGFFFLRFFAPAILTPKLFQLRDQHADTRTSRTLLLLAKALQSVGNLGLQLGHGKEQWMAPLHPIILRSVATVKDLLDKLIDIDHDIVSEVPQRAVFMPSVTVKEGYLHKHKAEGPQLLSRFAFKKRYFWLTSETLSYAKSPDWQVRSSIPIQCVCAVERVDENAFQQQNVMQVITQDNDGQLHTMYIQCKNVNELNQWLSAIRKVSIYNERMLPSFHPGAHRSGKWTCCLQGDRAVTGCSRTHSAVTLGDWSDPLDPDVETQTIYKQLLHGRDKLRKKYLEMPDADQTPSNRENINSDIHPDGAECNVQLLKPGQGVAARLLGVIEDLEKAHATFQRREKEDATGVILNP
;
A
#
# COMPACT_ATOMS: atom_id res chain seq x y z
N MET A 1 29.95 10.62 16.59
CA MET A 1 28.78 11.51 16.39
C MET A 1 28.01 10.86 15.25
N ASP A 2 27.26 9.81 15.59
CA ASP A 2 26.62 8.88 14.66
C ASP A 2 25.10 8.88 14.90
N ASP A 3 24.50 10.07 14.96
CA ASP A 3 23.04 10.21 14.89
C ASP A 3 22.67 10.51 13.43
N ALA A 4 23.01 9.57 12.53
CA ALA A 4 22.25 9.44 11.29
C ALA A 4 20.80 9.14 11.68
N VAL A 5 19.84 9.62 10.88
CA VAL A 5 18.39 9.42 11.01
C VAL A 5 18.06 7.93 11.17
N CYS A 6 18.26 7.41 12.38
CA CYS A 6 18.05 6.02 12.71
C CYS A 6 16.56 5.86 12.92
N VAL A 7 15.97 4.94 12.16
CA VAL A 7 14.73 4.30 12.58
C VAL A 7 14.96 3.84 14.02
N VAL A 8 14.26 4.43 14.98
CA VAL A 8 14.32 3.99 16.36
C VAL A 8 13.61 2.65 16.40
N TRP A 9 14.39 1.58 16.35
CA TRP A 9 13.86 0.22 16.46
C TRP A 9 13.46 -0.02 17.92
N SER A 10 12.23 0.36 18.26
CA SER A 10 11.57 -0.12 19.47
C SER A 10 10.67 -1.28 19.08
N GLY A 11 10.73 -2.35 19.85
CA GLY A 11 10.00 -3.56 19.51
C GLY A 11 10.08 -4.61 20.59
N LEU A 12 9.13 -5.54 20.52
CA LEU A 12 9.01 -6.68 21.41
C LEU A 12 9.32 -7.94 20.60
N ASP A 13 10.28 -8.75 21.03
CA ASP A 13 10.51 -10.12 20.54
C ASP A 13 10.58 -11.05 21.75
N SER A 14 9.41 -11.41 22.28
CA SER A 14 9.32 -12.18 23.50
C SER A 14 8.14 -13.15 23.49
N TRP A 15 8.21 -14.14 24.37
CA TRP A 15 7.08 -14.97 24.73
C TRP A 15 6.19 -14.20 25.70
N LEU A 16 4.92 -14.06 25.34
CA LEU A 16 3.88 -13.47 26.16
C LEU A 16 2.96 -14.58 26.65
N ASN A 17 2.80 -14.70 27.97
CA ASN A 17 1.85 -15.67 28.53
C ASN A 17 0.42 -15.25 28.21
N LEU A 18 -0.41 -16.22 27.83
CA LEU A 18 -1.82 -15.97 27.62
C LEU A 18 -2.50 -15.77 28.98
N THR A 19 -3.17 -14.65 29.14
CA THR A 19 -4.07 -14.36 30.26
C THR A 19 -5.51 -14.69 29.85
N ARG A 20 -6.40 -14.88 30.83
CA ARG A 20 -7.84 -14.88 30.53
C ARG A 20 -8.21 -13.47 30.11
N VAL A 21 -9.00 -13.35 29.04
CA VAL A 21 -9.57 -12.07 28.64
C VAL A 21 -10.54 -11.63 29.74
N ASP A 22 -10.20 -10.55 30.43
CA ASP A 22 -11.15 -9.82 31.26
C ASP A 22 -12.02 -8.96 30.32
N PRO A 23 -13.36 -9.07 30.36
CA PRO A 23 -14.22 -8.16 29.62
C PRO A 23 -13.85 -6.69 29.83
N ASP A 24 -13.39 -6.30 31.02
CA ASP A 24 -13.01 -4.92 31.37
C ASP A 24 -11.65 -4.48 30.80
N GLU A 25 -10.89 -5.40 30.16
CA GLU A 25 -9.73 -5.07 29.34
C GLU A 25 -10.10 -4.70 27.89
N GLU A 26 -11.31 -5.00 27.41
CA GLU A 26 -11.78 -4.66 26.06
C GLU A 26 -12.23 -3.20 25.98
N VAL A 27 -11.34 -2.28 26.34
CA VAL A 27 -11.55 -0.84 26.29
C VAL A 27 -11.28 -0.30 24.88
N GLN A 28 -12.21 0.52 24.39
CA GLN A 28 -12.09 1.27 23.14
C GLN A 28 -12.76 2.64 23.28
N GLY A 29 -12.40 3.55 22.37
CA GLY A 29 -12.96 4.88 22.32
C GLY A 29 -12.11 5.94 23.03
N GLU A 30 -12.64 7.15 23.00
CA GLU A 30 -12.00 8.35 23.54
C GLU A 30 -13.06 9.29 24.10
N ILE A 31 -12.67 10.11 25.07
CA ILE A 31 -13.51 11.05 25.79
C ILE A 31 -12.96 12.48 25.65
N HIS A 32 -13.84 13.43 25.39
CA HIS A 32 -13.54 14.85 25.28
C HIS A 32 -13.78 15.52 26.63
N LEU A 33 -12.71 16.05 27.22
CA LEU A 33 -12.72 16.66 28.54
C LEU A 33 -12.15 18.08 28.46
N SER A 34 -12.68 18.98 29.30
CA SER A 34 -12.07 20.26 29.61
C SER A 34 -11.88 20.39 31.12
N LEU A 35 -10.66 20.64 31.56
CA LEU A 35 -10.25 20.65 32.96
C LEU A 35 -9.69 22.02 33.31
N GLU A 36 -10.26 22.62 34.36
CA GLU A 36 -9.88 23.94 34.84
C GLU A 36 -9.61 23.89 36.35
N LEU A 37 -8.42 24.34 36.77
CA LEU A 37 -8.08 24.47 38.18
C LEU A 37 -8.36 25.90 38.65
N LEU A 38 -9.40 26.06 39.48
CA LEU A 38 -9.80 27.34 40.05
C LEU A 38 -9.16 27.51 41.44
N LYS A 39 -8.47 28.63 41.64
CA LYS A 39 -7.88 28.99 42.93
C LYS A 39 -8.49 30.30 43.42
N ASP A 40 -9.31 30.21 44.46
CA ASP A 40 -9.73 31.36 45.25
C ASP A 40 -8.85 31.45 46.53
N THR A 41 -8.87 32.61 47.17
CA THR A 41 -8.09 32.97 48.36
C THR A 41 -8.17 31.97 49.53
N GLU A 42 -9.22 31.14 49.62
CA GLU A 42 -9.37 30.09 50.64
C GLU A 42 -9.78 28.71 50.10
N ARG A 43 -9.99 28.55 48.78
CA ARG A 43 -10.49 27.29 48.19
C ARG A 43 -9.84 26.97 46.86
N ILE A 44 -9.54 25.69 46.66
CA ILE A 44 -9.09 25.15 45.37
C ILE A 44 -10.21 24.25 44.87
N SER A 45 -10.71 24.52 43.67
CA SER A 45 -11.74 23.71 43.03
C SER A 45 -11.25 23.24 41.67
N LEU A 46 -11.46 21.96 41.40
CA LEU A 46 -11.20 21.37 40.10
C LEU A 46 -12.52 21.23 39.36
N ARG A 47 -12.64 21.96 38.25
CA ARG A 47 -13.77 21.90 37.34
C ARG A 47 -13.44 20.97 36.18
N CYS A 48 -14.23 19.92 36.01
CA CYS A 48 -14.15 18.99 34.89
C CYS A 48 -15.44 19.09 34.08
N GLN A 49 -15.35 19.63 32.87
CA GLN A 49 -16.41 19.52 31.88
C GLN A 49 -16.25 18.21 31.11
N VAL A 50 -17.21 17.31 31.30
CA VAL A 50 -17.34 16.07 30.53
C VAL A 50 -18.22 16.37 29.32
N ILE A 51 -17.60 16.55 28.16
CA ILE A 51 -18.27 17.07 26.97
C ILE A 51 -18.99 15.92 26.24
N GLU A 52 -18.22 14.98 25.71
CA GLU A 52 -18.71 13.84 24.93
C GLU A 52 -17.72 12.69 24.92
N ALA A 53 -18.15 11.49 24.54
CA ALA A 53 -17.27 10.38 24.22
C ALA A 53 -17.69 9.75 22.89
N ARG A 54 -16.76 9.04 22.25
CA ARG A 54 -17.03 8.35 20.99
C ARG A 54 -16.40 6.97 20.93
N ASP A 55 -17.03 6.11 20.13
CA ASP A 55 -16.58 4.75 19.85
C ASP A 55 -16.40 3.89 21.12
N LEU A 56 -17.26 4.07 22.13
CA LEU A 56 -17.24 3.28 23.36
C LEU A 56 -17.47 1.78 23.11
N ALA A 57 -16.99 0.92 24.00
CA ALA A 57 -17.17 -0.52 23.92
C ALA A 57 -18.66 -0.90 24.05
N PRO A 58 -19.20 -1.79 23.17
CA PRO A 58 -20.56 -2.29 23.32
C PRO A 58 -20.62 -3.27 24.49
N ARG A 59 -21.46 -3.00 25.49
CA ARG A 59 -21.63 -3.84 26.68
C ARG A 59 -23.03 -4.45 26.77
N ASP A 60 -24.02 -3.75 26.25
CA ASP A 60 -25.37 -4.28 26.08
C ASP A 60 -25.47 -5.34 24.97
N ILE A 61 -26.43 -6.24 25.13
CA ILE A 61 -26.89 -7.18 24.08
C ILE A 61 -27.40 -6.42 22.83
N SER A 62 -27.84 -5.18 22.97
CA SER A 62 -28.21 -4.32 21.83
C SER A 62 -27.03 -3.84 20.99
N GLY A 63 -25.79 -4.11 21.43
CA GLY A 63 -24.56 -3.56 20.86
C GLY A 63 -24.29 -2.11 21.29
N THR A 64 -25.08 -1.57 22.21
CA THR A 64 -24.94 -0.22 22.76
C THR A 64 -24.35 -0.27 24.17
N SER A 65 -24.30 0.89 24.81
CA SER A 65 -24.12 1.02 26.25
C SER A 65 -25.05 2.14 26.75
N ASP A 66 -25.25 2.22 28.05
CA ASP A 66 -25.86 3.29 28.84
C ASP A 66 -24.76 4.07 29.62
N PRO A 67 -23.85 4.78 28.92
CA PRO A 67 -22.66 5.36 29.55
C PRO A 67 -22.95 6.49 30.55
N PHE A 68 -22.18 6.50 31.64
CA PHE A 68 -21.99 7.64 32.55
C PHE A 68 -20.51 7.78 32.91
N THR A 69 -20.12 8.94 33.39
CA THR A 69 -18.73 9.25 33.74
C THR A 69 -18.63 9.59 35.22
N ARG A 70 -17.62 9.01 35.89
CA ARG A 70 -17.24 9.34 37.26
C ARG A 70 -15.90 10.04 37.25
N VAL A 71 -15.88 11.25 37.79
CA VAL A 71 -14.68 12.05 38.00
C VAL A 71 -14.21 11.83 39.44
N ILE A 72 -12.93 11.51 39.64
CA ILE A 72 -12.36 11.12 40.93
C ILE A 72 -11.04 11.86 41.16
N PHE A 73 -10.87 12.42 42.35
CA PHE A 73 -9.59 12.91 42.85
C PHE A 73 -9.51 12.68 44.36
N ASN A 74 -8.52 11.93 44.83
CA ASN A 74 -8.40 11.49 46.22
C ASN A 74 -9.72 10.88 46.75
N ASN A 75 -10.34 11.51 47.75
CA ASN A 75 -11.59 11.07 48.36
C ASN A 75 -12.84 11.74 47.75
N HIS A 76 -12.67 12.61 46.76
CA HIS A 76 -13.74 13.35 46.11
C HIS A 76 -14.15 12.68 44.81
N SER A 77 -15.45 12.57 44.57
CA SER A 77 -15.98 12.11 43.29
C SER A 77 -17.30 12.78 42.92
N ALA A 78 -17.54 12.90 41.62
CA ALA A 78 -18.77 13.41 41.04
C ALA A 78 -19.10 12.60 39.77
N GLU A 79 -20.39 12.47 39.45
CA GLU A 79 -20.85 11.65 38.33
C GLU A 79 -21.74 12.47 37.38
N THR A 80 -21.68 12.15 36.10
CA THR A 80 -22.60 12.69 35.09
C THR A 80 -23.93 11.94 35.07
N SER A 81 -24.91 12.48 34.34
CA SER A 81 -26.12 11.74 34.02
C SER A 81 -25.86 10.52 33.11
N ILE A 82 -26.74 9.52 33.20
CA ILE A 82 -26.67 8.31 32.38
C ILE A 82 -27.35 8.59 31.02
N ILE A 83 -26.61 8.40 29.92
CA ILE A 83 -27.17 8.52 28.56
C ILE A 83 -27.40 7.13 28.00
N LYS A 84 -28.66 6.75 27.78
CA LYS A 84 -29.00 5.38 27.41
C LYS A 84 -28.85 5.07 25.92
N LYS A 85 -28.44 3.83 25.61
CA LYS A 85 -28.43 3.20 24.28
C LYS A 85 -27.59 3.96 23.26
N THR A 86 -26.37 4.33 23.64
CA THR A 86 -25.44 5.04 22.80
C THR A 86 -23.99 4.63 23.08
N ARG A 87 -23.17 4.64 22.04
CA ARG A 87 -21.70 4.56 22.13
C ARG A 87 -21.02 5.90 21.85
N PHE A 88 -21.83 6.93 21.63
CA PHE A 88 -21.45 8.30 21.30
C PHE A 88 -22.22 9.28 22.21
N PRO A 89 -22.07 9.18 23.55
CA PRO A 89 -22.77 10.06 24.48
C PRO A 89 -22.26 11.50 24.39
N HIS A 90 -23.18 12.45 24.55
CA HIS A 90 -22.88 13.87 24.66
C HIS A 90 -23.53 14.42 25.93
N TRP A 91 -22.75 14.52 27.01
CA TRP A 91 -23.21 14.99 28.30
C TRP A 91 -23.24 16.53 28.34
N GLY A 92 -22.12 17.17 27.99
CA GLY A 92 -21.96 18.62 28.15
C GLY A 92 -22.09 19.08 29.61
N GLU A 93 -21.76 18.20 30.56
CA GLU A 93 -21.96 18.42 31.99
C GLU A 93 -20.66 18.90 32.65
N THR A 94 -20.78 19.83 33.59
CA THR A 94 -19.64 20.35 34.38
C THR A 94 -19.74 19.83 35.80
N LEU A 95 -18.71 19.08 36.20
CA LEU A 95 -18.56 18.52 37.54
C LEU A 95 -17.47 19.30 38.28
N GLU A 96 -17.76 19.73 39.50
CA GLU A 96 -16.82 20.47 40.35
C GLU A 96 -16.47 19.64 41.59
N LEU A 97 -15.17 19.48 41.83
CA LEU A 97 -14.63 18.89 43.06
C LEU A 97 -14.00 20.01 43.89
N GLU A 98 -14.49 20.21 45.12
CA GLU A 98 -13.79 21.06 46.10
C GLU A 98 -12.63 20.26 46.70
N LEU A 99 -11.42 20.81 46.66
CA LEU A 99 -10.19 20.15 47.08
C LEU A 99 -9.64 20.80 48.35
N ASP A 100 -9.26 19.97 49.33
CA ASP A 100 -8.56 20.42 50.52
C ASP A 100 -7.08 20.71 50.20
N PRO A 101 -6.53 21.89 50.56
CA PRO A 101 -5.14 22.24 50.27
C PRO A 101 -4.10 21.26 50.80
N GLU A 102 -4.43 20.53 51.87
CA GLU A 102 -3.56 19.52 52.50
C GLU A 102 -3.49 18.20 51.72
N GLU A 103 -4.46 17.93 50.83
CA GLU A 103 -4.53 16.71 50.02
C GLU A 103 -3.88 16.87 48.63
N LEU A 104 -3.36 18.06 48.32
CA LEU A 104 -2.73 18.39 47.05
C LEU A 104 -1.26 17.96 47.02
N THR A 105 -1.01 16.67 46.80
CA THR A 105 0.34 16.15 46.54
C THR A 105 0.67 16.21 45.05
N GLU A 106 1.94 16.45 44.69
CA GLU A 106 2.38 16.43 43.28
C GLU A 106 2.23 15.04 42.63
N GLU A 107 2.10 13.98 43.45
CA GLU A 107 1.85 12.60 43.03
C GLU A 107 0.36 12.28 42.83
N GLY A 108 -0.54 13.21 43.16
CA GLY A 108 -1.99 13.02 43.00
C GLY A 108 -2.37 12.82 41.53
N THR A 109 -3.33 11.93 41.28
CA THR A 109 -3.82 11.63 39.93
C THR A 109 -5.32 11.87 39.85
N PHE A 110 -5.70 12.71 38.90
CA PHE A 110 -7.09 12.92 38.54
C PHE A 110 -7.56 11.82 37.60
N THR A 111 -8.60 11.10 38.00
CA THR A 111 -9.11 9.94 37.26
C THR A 111 -10.51 10.23 36.75
N VAL A 112 -10.74 9.96 35.47
CA VAL A 112 -12.05 9.99 34.86
C VAL A 112 -12.38 8.58 34.39
N GLU A 113 -13.36 7.95 35.01
CA GLU A 113 -13.83 6.61 34.66
C GLU A 113 -15.13 6.71 33.87
N VAL A 114 -15.26 5.91 32.82
CA VAL A 114 -16.47 5.75 32.04
C VAL A 114 -17.01 4.35 32.31
N TRP A 115 -18.31 4.28 32.59
CA TRP A 115 -18.99 3.06 33.00
C TRP A 115 -20.28 2.89 32.21
N ASP A 116 -20.64 1.65 31.94
CA ASP A 116 -21.95 1.28 31.45
C ASP A 116 -22.90 1.06 32.62
N TRP A 117 -24.03 1.76 32.65
CA TRP A 117 -25.00 1.59 33.71
C TRP A 117 -25.89 0.37 33.46
N ASP A 118 -25.86 -0.59 34.38
CA ASP A 118 -26.70 -1.77 34.33
C ASP A 118 -27.81 -1.72 35.39
N MET A 119 -29.05 -1.93 34.94
CA MET A 119 -30.20 -2.01 35.86
C MET A 119 -30.10 -3.22 36.80
N VAL A 120 -29.45 -4.31 36.37
CA VAL A 120 -29.33 -5.57 37.10
C VAL A 120 -27.89 -6.08 37.01
N GLY A 121 -27.14 -5.98 38.11
CA GLY A 121 -25.76 -6.48 38.16
C GLY A 121 -24.80 -5.40 38.64
N LYS A 122 -23.52 -5.58 38.30
CA LYS A 122 -22.51 -4.54 38.43
C LYS A 122 -22.44 -3.80 37.09
N ASN A 123 -22.17 -2.50 37.13
CA ASN A 123 -21.88 -1.70 35.95
C ASN A 123 -20.60 -2.21 35.27
N ASP A 124 -20.62 -2.31 33.95
CA ASP A 124 -19.46 -2.71 33.16
C ASP A 124 -18.50 -1.55 32.93
N PHE A 125 -17.19 -1.79 33.02
CA PHE A 125 -16.20 -0.75 32.84
C PHE A 125 -15.99 -0.44 31.34
N LEU A 126 -16.07 0.85 30.96
CA LEU A 126 -15.87 1.28 29.58
C LEU A 126 -14.50 1.91 29.34
N GLY A 127 -13.76 2.25 30.39
CA GLY A 127 -12.40 2.78 30.31
C GLY A 127 -12.15 3.94 31.27
N LYS A 128 -10.88 4.30 31.47
CA LYS A 128 -10.48 5.46 32.28
C LYS A 128 -9.45 6.35 31.58
N VAL A 129 -9.36 7.57 32.07
CA VAL A 129 -8.27 8.52 31.79
C VAL A 129 -7.65 8.91 33.12
N GLU A 130 -6.32 8.88 33.20
CA GLU A 130 -5.55 9.31 34.37
C GLU A 130 -4.69 10.52 33.99
N ILE A 131 -4.87 11.62 34.71
CA ILE A 131 -4.20 12.89 34.47
C ILE A 131 -3.45 13.28 35.76
N PRO A 132 -2.11 13.26 35.77
CA PRO A 132 -1.34 13.71 36.92
C PRO A 132 -1.65 15.16 37.29
N PHE A 133 -1.82 15.42 38.58
CA PHE A 133 -2.18 16.74 39.09
C PHE A 133 -1.15 17.82 38.73
N ALA A 134 0.13 17.44 38.64
CA ALA A 134 1.22 18.31 38.20
C ALA A 134 0.98 18.96 36.81
N CYS A 135 0.19 18.31 35.94
CA CYS A 135 -0.14 18.86 34.62
C CYS A 135 -1.13 20.03 34.69
N LEU A 136 -2.10 19.95 35.60
CA LEU A 136 -3.10 21.00 35.83
C LEU A 136 -2.48 22.27 36.44
N HIS A 137 -1.35 22.12 37.13
CA HIS A 137 -0.56 23.26 37.62
C HIS A 137 0.15 24.05 36.52
N LYS A 138 0.64 23.36 35.48
CA LYS A 138 1.40 23.98 34.37
C LYS A 138 0.47 24.55 33.30
N THR A 139 -0.66 23.89 33.09
CA THR A 139 -1.66 24.27 32.09
C THR A 139 -3.01 24.40 32.80
N PRO A 140 -3.39 25.62 33.24
CA PRO A 140 -4.58 25.82 34.08
C PRO A 140 -5.90 25.51 33.38
N LEU A 141 -5.89 25.42 32.03
CA LEU A 141 -7.00 24.94 31.21
C LEU A 141 -6.48 23.84 30.27
N LEU A 142 -6.85 22.60 30.53
CA LEU A 142 -6.51 21.44 29.71
C LEU A 142 -7.76 20.94 28.99
N GLU A 143 -7.83 21.11 27.68
CA GLU A 143 -8.96 20.68 26.85
C GLU A 143 -8.50 19.78 25.71
N GLY A 144 -9.19 18.66 25.51
CA GLY A 144 -8.89 17.77 24.39
C GLY A 144 -9.53 16.39 24.46
N TRP A 145 -9.26 15.59 23.43
CA TRP A 145 -9.67 14.20 23.36
C TRP A 145 -8.63 13.29 24.03
N PHE A 146 -9.09 12.45 24.95
CA PHE A 146 -8.28 11.52 25.71
C PHE A 146 -8.69 10.07 25.40
N ARG A 147 -7.71 9.23 25.09
CA ARG A 147 -7.95 7.81 24.84
C ARG A 147 -8.31 7.08 26.14
N LEU A 148 -9.34 6.26 26.10
CA LEU A 148 -9.73 5.43 27.23
C LEU A 148 -8.76 4.25 27.41
N LEU A 149 -8.38 3.99 28.66
CA LEU A 149 -7.46 2.93 29.06
C LEU A 149 -8.17 1.88 29.93
N PRO A 150 -7.74 0.60 29.87
CA PRO A 150 -8.26 -0.45 30.74
C PRO A 150 -7.84 -0.25 32.21
N LEU A 151 -8.50 -0.97 33.12
CA LEU A 151 -8.02 -1.14 34.49
C LEU A 151 -6.70 -1.91 34.42
N GLY A 152 -5.61 -1.32 34.91
CA GLY A 152 -4.31 -1.97 34.95
C GLY A 152 -4.40 -3.30 35.73
N ASN A 153 -3.93 -4.38 35.12
CA ASN A 153 -4.14 -5.72 35.67
C ASN A 153 -3.13 -6.01 36.79
N ASN A 154 -3.61 -6.15 38.03
CA ASN A 154 -2.81 -6.63 39.17
C ASN A 154 -2.98 -8.16 39.38
N GLU A 155 -3.65 -8.88 38.47
CA GLU A 155 -3.82 -10.31 38.62
C GLU A 155 -2.52 -11.09 38.34
N VAL A 156 -2.20 -11.96 39.29
CA VAL A 156 -1.01 -12.83 39.29
C VAL A 156 -1.10 -13.80 38.12
N ASP A 157 -0.06 -13.81 37.29
CA ASP A 157 0.18 -14.73 36.19
C ASP A 157 -0.36 -16.13 36.52
N ALA A 158 -1.24 -16.68 35.67
CA ALA A 158 -1.90 -17.98 35.87
C ALA A 158 -0.92 -19.19 35.79
N GLY A 159 0.38 -18.94 35.98
CA GLY A 159 1.45 -19.92 36.05
C GLY A 159 1.66 -20.66 34.73
N GLY A 160 1.43 -19.99 33.59
CA GLY A 160 1.67 -20.58 32.27
C GLY A 160 0.68 -21.67 31.83
N LYS A 161 -0.47 -21.84 32.51
CA LYS A 161 -1.44 -22.91 32.19
C LYS A 161 -2.20 -22.73 30.88
N LEU A 162 -2.24 -21.52 30.32
CA LEU A 162 -2.99 -21.19 29.10
C LEU A 162 -2.13 -21.24 27.83
N GLY A 163 -0.81 -21.45 27.96
CA GLY A 163 0.15 -21.35 26.86
C GLY A 163 0.73 -19.94 26.70
N ALA A 164 1.61 -19.76 25.71
CA ALA A 164 2.27 -18.50 25.43
C ALA A 164 2.34 -18.23 23.93
N LEU A 165 2.28 -16.96 23.55
CA LEU A 165 2.40 -16.46 22.18
C LEU A 165 3.75 -15.75 22.03
N ARG A 166 4.58 -16.17 21.06
CA ARG A 166 5.77 -15.40 20.71
C ARG A 166 5.39 -14.32 19.72
N LEU A 167 5.45 -13.05 20.14
CA LEU A 167 5.21 -11.92 19.27
C LEU A 167 6.53 -11.23 18.92
N LYS A 168 6.68 -10.92 17.64
CA LYS A 168 7.71 -10.02 17.14
C LYS A 168 7.04 -8.77 16.58
N VAL A 169 6.95 -7.73 17.40
CA VAL A 169 6.42 -6.42 17.04
C VAL A 169 7.59 -5.50 16.73
N ARG A 170 7.54 -4.82 15.58
CA ARG A 170 8.48 -3.76 15.23
C ARG A 170 7.70 -2.49 15.01
N LEU A 171 8.00 -1.44 15.76
CA LEU A 171 7.53 -0.10 15.47
C LEU A 171 8.55 0.56 14.54
N VAL A 172 8.08 1.03 13.39
CA VAL A 172 8.87 1.86 12.47
C VAL A 172 8.18 3.20 12.41
N GLU A 173 8.84 4.23 12.95
CA GLU A 173 8.39 5.60 12.86
C GLU A 173 9.09 6.29 11.69
N ASP A 174 8.32 6.59 10.64
CA ASP A 174 8.82 7.28 9.45
C ASP A 174 8.29 8.70 9.42
N ARG A 175 9.21 9.66 9.47
CA ARG A 175 8.91 11.09 9.43
C ARG A 175 9.01 11.56 7.99
N ILE A 176 7.94 12.17 7.49
CA ILE A 176 7.82 12.68 6.13
C ILE A 176 7.65 14.20 6.23
N LEU A 177 8.52 14.94 5.56
CA LEU A 177 8.44 16.40 5.51
C LEU A 177 7.36 16.85 4.52
N PRO A 178 6.88 18.10 4.61
CA PRO A 178 6.03 18.68 3.57
C PRO A 178 6.73 18.71 2.20
N SER A 179 5.96 18.58 1.11
CA SER A 179 6.46 18.44 -0.27
C SER A 179 7.45 19.53 -0.71
N VAL A 180 7.31 20.75 -0.18
CA VAL A 180 8.20 21.88 -0.50
C VAL A 180 9.67 21.57 -0.20
N TYR A 181 9.95 20.77 0.83
CA TYR A 181 11.31 20.37 1.19
C TYR A 181 11.89 19.33 0.23
N TYR A 182 11.05 18.49 -0.36
CA TYR A 182 11.45 17.42 -1.27
C TYR A 182 11.59 17.88 -2.73
N GLN A 183 10.98 19.01 -3.10
CA GLN A 183 10.98 19.52 -4.47
C GLN A 183 12.39 19.65 -5.09
N PRO A 184 13.43 20.17 -4.40
CA PRO A 184 14.77 20.26 -4.97
C PRO A 184 15.37 18.89 -5.33
N LEU A 185 15.04 17.84 -4.57
CA LEU A 185 15.49 16.48 -4.87
C LEU A 185 14.76 15.93 -6.11
N ILE A 186 13.44 16.15 -6.19
CA ILE A 186 12.63 15.75 -7.35
C ILE A 186 13.13 16.44 -8.61
N ASP A 187 13.41 17.74 -8.55
CA ASP A 187 13.89 18.53 -9.69
C ASP A 187 15.22 17.99 -10.22
N LEU A 188 16.17 17.63 -9.34
CA LEU A 188 17.45 17.01 -9.73
C LEU A 188 17.27 15.65 -10.41
N LEU A 189 16.33 14.83 -9.92
CA LEU A 189 16.03 13.54 -10.54
C LEU A 189 15.40 13.76 -11.91
N VAL A 190 14.39 14.63 -12.02
CA VAL A 190 13.69 14.96 -13.27
C VAL A 190 14.63 15.58 -14.32
N GLU A 191 15.53 16.47 -13.92
CA GLU A 191 16.55 17.07 -14.80
C GLU A 191 17.42 16.01 -15.48
N SER A 192 17.73 14.93 -14.76
CA SER A 192 18.52 13.80 -15.28
C SER A 192 17.84 13.09 -16.48
N VAL A 193 16.51 13.17 -16.56
CA VAL A 193 15.69 12.52 -17.60
C VAL A 193 15.34 13.47 -18.74
N ILE A 194 14.99 14.72 -18.43
CA ILE A 194 14.56 15.71 -19.43
C ILE A 194 15.75 16.30 -20.20
N SER A 195 16.87 16.51 -19.53
CA SER A 195 18.08 17.10 -20.11
C SER A 195 19.30 16.20 -19.83
N PRO A 196 19.37 15.00 -20.44
CA PRO A 196 20.49 14.10 -20.23
C PRO A 196 21.80 14.77 -20.66
N THR A 197 22.80 14.74 -19.76
CA THR A 197 24.14 15.27 -20.01
C THR A 197 24.85 14.44 -21.07
N GLU A 198 25.69 15.06 -21.91
CA GLU A 198 26.51 14.36 -22.92
C GLU A 198 27.47 13.30 -22.32
N VAL A 199 27.76 13.41 -21.01
CA VAL A 199 28.52 12.40 -20.27
C VAL A 199 27.56 11.47 -19.52
N GLU A 200 27.46 10.22 -19.97
CA GLU A 200 26.50 9.20 -19.51
C GLU A 200 26.56 8.87 -17.99
N ASP A 201 27.65 9.23 -17.30
CA ASP A 201 27.93 8.84 -15.90
C ASP A 201 27.82 9.98 -14.86
N SER A 202 27.18 11.09 -15.20
CA SER A 202 27.22 12.32 -14.38
C SER A 202 25.85 12.87 -13.92
N SER A 203 24.81 12.02 -13.89
CA SER A 203 23.46 12.43 -13.48
C SER A 203 23.14 12.09 -12.01
N ALA A 204 22.09 12.68 -11.45
CA ALA A 204 21.66 12.34 -10.09
C ALA A 204 21.14 10.89 -10.01
N LEU A 205 20.54 10.39 -11.10
CA LEU A 205 20.08 9.00 -11.20
C LEU A 205 21.24 8.00 -11.24
N THR A 206 22.33 8.29 -11.94
CA THR A 206 23.51 7.40 -11.95
C THR A 206 24.14 7.33 -10.57
N MET A 207 24.25 8.47 -9.88
CA MET A 207 24.75 8.54 -8.50
C MET A 207 23.86 7.77 -7.51
N LEU A 208 22.54 7.84 -7.68
CA LEU A 208 21.59 7.04 -6.89
C LEU A 208 21.77 5.53 -7.15
N GLU A 209 21.90 5.12 -8.41
CA GLU A 209 22.12 3.73 -8.80
C GLU A 209 23.43 3.18 -8.18
N GLU A 210 24.49 3.99 -8.12
CA GLU A 210 25.78 3.63 -7.54
C GLU A 210 25.74 3.38 -6.02
N VAL A 211 24.89 4.10 -5.29
CA VAL A 211 24.74 3.92 -3.84
C VAL A 211 23.68 2.87 -3.48
N THR A 212 22.86 2.47 -4.45
CA THR A 212 21.80 1.48 -4.27
C THR A 212 22.36 0.07 -4.14
N THR A 213 22.05 -0.60 -3.02
CA THR A 213 22.48 -1.99 -2.77
C THR A 213 21.67 -2.98 -3.62
N VAL A 214 22.17 -4.21 -3.74
CA VAL A 214 21.46 -5.27 -4.46
C VAL A 214 20.10 -5.60 -3.82
N GLU A 215 20.02 -5.48 -2.50
CA GLU A 215 18.82 -5.77 -1.71
C GLU A 215 17.77 -4.65 -1.83
N SER A 216 18.18 -3.38 -1.82
CA SER A 216 17.25 -2.24 -1.93
C SER A 216 16.88 -1.86 -3.35
N ARG A 217 17.54 -2.43 -4.37
CA ARG A 217 17.35 -2.05 -5.79
C ARG A 217 15.92 -2.17 -6.29
N GLN A 218 15.21 -3.22 -5.87
CA GLN A 218 13.82 -3.40 -6.27
C GLN A 218 12.91 -2.32 -5.68
N ASP A 219 13.13 -1.98 -4.41
CA ASP A 219 12.34 -0.97 -3.70
C ASP A 219 12.63 0.41 -4.28
N VAL A 220 13.90 0.75 -4.51
CA VAL A 220 14.31 1.99 -5.20
C VAL A 220 13.70 2.08 -6.59
N ALA A 221 13.69 0.99 -7.37
CA ALA A 221 13.07 0.96 -8.69
C ALA A 221 11.55 1.23 -8.61
N MET A 222 10.86 0.62 -7.64
CA MET A 222 9.42 0.85 -7.42
C MET A 222 9.15 2.31 -7.05
N THR A 223 9.92 2.85 -6.11
CA THR A 223 9.81 4.23 -5.64
C THR A 223 10.06 5.22 -6.78
N LEU A 224 11.10 5.04 -7.59
CA LEU A 224 11.36 5.90 -8.75
C LEU A 224 10.22 5.82 -9.77
N VAL A 225 9.75 4.61 -10.11
CA VAL A 225 8.61 4.44 -11.02
C VAL A 225 7.39 5.20 -10.52
N LYS A 226 7.07 5.14 -9.22
CA LYS A 226 5.97 5.90 -8.62
C LYS A 226 6.17 7.41 -8.71
N ILE A 227 7.36 7.92 -8.39
CA ILE A 227 7.67 9.35 -8.51
C ILE A 227 7.46 9.82 -9.95
N TYR A 228 8.03 9.12 -10.94
CA TYR A 228 7.90 9.50 -12.34
C TYR A 228 6.50 9.28 -12.92
N LEU A 229 5.73 8.32 -12.40
CA LEU A 229 4.30 8.21 -12.69
C LEU A 229 3.53 9.44 -12.18
N GLY A 230 3.79 9.87 -10.94
CA GLY A 230 3.17 11.07 -10.35
C GLY A 230 3.51 12.36 -11.11
N GLN A 231 4.72 12.46 -11.66
CA GLN A 231 5.17 13.59 -12.48
C GLN A 231 4.75 13.50 -13.95
N GLY A 232 4.16 12.39 -14.40
CA GLY A 232 3.80 12.18 -15.82
C GLY A 232 4.99 11.93 -16.75
N LEU A 233 6.16 11.59 -16.20
CA LEU A 233 7.44 11.45 -16.91
C LEU A 233 7.99 10.01 -16.91
N VAL A 234 7.15 9.02 -16.58
CA VAL A 234 7.58 7.61 -16.48
C VAL A 234 8.15 7.05 -17.77
N VAL A 235 7.58 7.41 -18.92
CA VAL A 235 8.02 6.93 -20.24
C VAL A 235 9.42 7.48 -20.58
N PRO A 236 9.67 8.81 -20.53
CA PRO A 236 11.02 9.37 -20.63
C PRO A 236 12.02 8.74 -19.64
N PHE A 237 11.61 8.48 -18.40
CA PHE A 237 12.47 7.88 -17.38
C PHE A 237 12.90 6.45 -17.74
N LEU A 238 11.95 5.61 -18.18
CA LEU A 238 12.25 4.25 -18.60
C LEU A 238 13.12 4.23 -19.86
N ASP A 239 12.85 5.12 -20.81
CA ASP A 239 13.65 5.28 -22.02
C ASP A 239 15.10 5.69 -21.72
N TYR A 240 15.32 6.61 -20.77
CA TYR A 240 16.65 6.97 -20.27
C TYR A 240 17.40 5.76 -19.71
N LEU A 241 16.78 5.00 -18.79
CA LEU A 241 17.41 3.83 -18.18
C LEU A 241 17.68 2.71 -19.19
N ASN A 242 16.70 2.42 -20.06
CA ASN A 242 16.82 1.38 -21.06
C ASN A 242 17.91 1.71 -22.09
N THR A 243 18.03 2.98 -22.50
CA THR A 243 19.08 3.42 -23.43
C THR A 243 20.47 3.17 -22.85
N ARG A 244 20.68 3.56 -21.58
CA ARG A 244 21.96 3.30 -20.89
C ARG A 244 22.28 1.81 -20.82
N GLU A 245 21.31 0.97 -20.45
CA GLU A 245 21.55 -0.47 -20.36
C GLU A 245 21.83 -1.11 -21.74
N VAL A 246 21.12 -0.67 -22.79
CA VAL A 246 21.34 -1.12 -24.17
C VAL A 246 22.73 -0.70 -24.65
N ASN A 247 23.14 0.56 -24.45
CA ASN A 247 24.45 1.07 -24.85
C ASN A 247 25.61 0.35 -24.15
N HIS A 248 25.44 -0.01 -22.88
CA HIS A 248 26.46 -0.74 -22.09
C HIS A 248 26.51 -2.24 -22.41
N THR A 249 25.52 -2.79 -23.13
CA THR A 249 25.46 -4.21 -23.45
C THR A 249 26.20 -4.50 -24.74
N THR A 250 27.25 -5.33 -24.67
CA THR A 250 28.02 -5.76 -25.85
C THR A 250 27.51 -7.07 -26.45
N ASP A 251 27.14 -8.05 -25.62
CA ASP A 251 26.55 -9.32 -26.07
C ASP A 251 25.01 -9.25 -25.99
N PRO A 252 24.29 -9.35 -27.13
CA PRO A 252 22.83 -9.37 -27.15
C PRO A 252 22.19 -10.40 -26.22
N ASN A 253 22.86 -11.54 -26.00
CA ASN A 253 22.35 -12.59 -25.11
C ASN A 253 22.38 -12.19 -23.62
N THR A 254 23.06 -11.11 -23.25
CA THR A 254 23.12 -10.63 -21.87
C THR A 254 22.14 -9.49 -21.59
N LEU A 255 21.50 -8.94 -22.64
CA LEU A 255 20.63 -7.79 -22.57
C LEU A 255 19.50 -7.99 -21.55
N PHE A 256 19.41 -7.06 -20.59
CA PHE A 256 18.50 -7.09 -19.46
C PHE A 256 18.56 -8.35 -18.57
N ARG A 257 19.51 -9.29 -18.72
CA ARG A 257 19.58 -10.49 -17.86
C ARG A 257 20.16 -10.21 -16.47
N SER A 258 20.80 -9.05 -16.29
CA SER A 258 21.42 -8.61 -15.04
C SER A 258 20.38 -8.08 -14.04
N ASN A 259 20.76 -7.96 -12.76
CA ASN A 259 19.94 -7.28 -11.75
C ASN A 259 20.22 -5.76 -11.78
N SER A 260 19.81 -5.11 -12.87
CA SER A 260 20.01 -3.67 -13.13
C SER A 260 18.84 -2.82 -12.63
N LEU A 261 19.06 -1.50 -12.51
CA LEU A 261 17.97 -0.58 -12.21
C LEU A 261 16.93 -0.53 -13.33
N ALA A 262 17.33 -0.58 -14.61
CA ALA A 262 16.38 -0.51 -15.73
C ALA A 262 15.49 -1.76 -15.80
N SER A 263 16.08 -2.97 -15.68
CA SER A 263 15.30 -4.21 -15.67
C SER A 263 14.30 -4.27 -14.50
N LYS A 264 14.69 -3.77 -13.32
CA LYS A 264 13.81 -3.68 -12.15
C LYS A 264 12.75 -2.59 -12.31
N ALA A 265 13.10 -1.42 -12.82
CA ALA A 265 12.16 -0.33 -13.06
C ALA A 265 11.07 -0.74 -14.07
N MET A 266 11.45 -1.37 -15.18
CA MET A 266 10.50 -1.87 -16.17
C MET A 266 9.59 -2.96 -15.58
N GLU A 267 10.12 -3.86 -14.73
CA GLU A 267 9.31 -4.86 -14.01
C GLU A 267 8.28 -4.21 -13.08
N GLN A 268 8.69 -3.24 -12.28
CA GLN A 268 7.81 -2.52 -11.35
C GLN A 268 6.78 -1.66 -12.09
N PHE A 269 7.18 -1.01 -13.19
CA PHE A 269 6.28 -0.24 -14.06
C PHE A 269 5.15 -1.11 -14.63
N MET A 270 5.49 -2.26 -15.21
CA MET A 270 4.48 -3.19 -15.73
C MET A 270 3.54 -3.69 -14.63
N LYS A 271 4.05 -3.92 -13.41
CA LYS A 271 3.22 -4.28 -12.25
C LYS A 271 2.32 -3.13 -11.80
N ALA A 272 2.81 -1.89 -11.82
CA ALA A 272 2.05 -0.72 -11.40
C ALA A 272 0.90 -0.39 -12.37
N VAL A 273 1.18 -0.41 -13.68
CA VAL A 273 0.20 0.02 -14.71
C VAL A 273 -0.54 -1.14 -15.35
N GLY A 274 0.14 -2.27 -15.56
CA GLY A 274 -0.41 -3.42 -16.28
C GLY A 274 -1.29 -4.33 -15.43
N MET A 275 -1.39 -4.11 -14.12
CA MET A 275 -2.03 -5.05 -13.19
C MET A 275 -3.45 -5.42 -13.59
N LEU A 276 -4.23 -4.42 -13.98
CA LEU A 276 -5.61 -4.60 -14.39
C LEU A 276 -5.72 -5.31 -15.73
N TYR A 277 -4.87 -4.95 -16.69
CA TYR A 277 -4.74 -5.64 -17.96
C TYR A 277 -4.42 -7.13 -17.77
N LEU A 278 -3.51 -7.46 -16.86
CA LEU A 278 -3.16 -8.83 -16.52
C LEU A 278 -4.37 -9.63 -15.98
N HIS A 279 -5.22 -8.99 -15.17
CA HIS A 279 -6.42 -9.61 -14.62
C HIS A 279 -7.41 -9.95 -15.71
N GLU A 280 -7.71 -9.02 -16.61
CA GLU A 280 -8.62 -9.26 -17.74
C GLU A 280 -8.16 -10.45 -18.60
N VAL A 281 -6.85 -10.52 -18.90
CA VAL A 281 -6.29 -11.55 -19.79
C VAL A 281 -6.18 -12.93 -19.14
N LEU A 282 -5.71 -13.00 -17.88
CA LEU A 282 -5.39 -14.28 -17.24
C LEU A 282 -6.45 -14.81 -16.28
N LYS A 283 -7.18 -13.94 -15.58
CA LYS A 283 -8.05 -14.35 -14.45
C LYS A 283 -9.11 -15.38 -14.84
N PRO A 284 -9.80 -15.29 -16.01
CA PRO A 284 -10.76 -16.31 -16.41
C PRO A 284 -10.13 -17.71 -16.55
N ILE A 285 -8.93 -17.77 -17.13
CA ILE A 285 -8.22 -19.03 -17.39
C ILE A 285 -7.64 -19.60 -16.10
N ILE A 286 -7.07 -18.74 -15.23
CA ILE A 286 -6.59 -19.14 -13.91
C ILE A 286 -7.74 -19.67 -13.05
N ASN A 287 -8.90 -19.01 -13.06
CA ASN A 287 -10.09 -19.50 -12.35
C ASN A 287 -10.49 -20.90 -12.83
N ARG A 288 -10.54 -21.11 -14.16
CA ARG A 288 -10.81 -22.44 -14.74
C ARG A 288 -9.83 -23.50 -14.23
N ILE A 289 -8.53 -23.22 -14.19
CA ILE A 289 -7.51 -24.16 -13.70
C ILE A 289 -7.74 -24.51 -12.21
N PHE A 290 -8.06 -23.52 -11.39
CA PHE A 290 -8.34 -23.69 -9.96
C PHE A 290 -9.65 -24.43 -9.68
N ASP A 291 -10.63 -24.34 -10.57
CA ASP A 291 -11.92 -25.00 -10.41
C ASP A 291 -11.84 -26.46 -10.89
N GLU A 292 -11.13 -26.72 -12.00
CA GLU A 292 -10.97 -28.06 -12.58
C GLU A 292 -10.06 -28.98 -11.74
N LYS A 293 -9.00 -28.44 -11.12
CA LYS A 293 -8.04 -29.17 -10.24
C LYS A 293 -7.55 -30.52 -10.79
N LYS A 294 -7.38 -30.61 -12.11
CA LYS A 294 -6.96 -31.84 -12.79
C LYS A 294 -5.52 -32.18 -12.47
N TYR A 295 -5.20 -33.47 -12.45
CA TYR A 295 -3.84 -33.95 -12.26
C TYR A 295 -3.11 -33.93 -13.60
N ILE A 296 -2.01 -33.18 -13.67
CA ILE A 296 -1.21 -32.98 -14.88
C ILE A 296 0.25 -33.20 -14.50
N GLU A 297 0.90 -34.15 -15.16
CA GLU A 297 2.33 -34.42 -15.01
C GLU A 297 2.91 -34.95 -16.33
N LEU A 298 4.06 -34.39 -16.72
CA LEU A 298 4.78 -34.75 -17.95
C LEU A 298 6.07 -35.51 -17.66
N ASP A 299 6.65 -35.34 -16.47
CA ASP A 299 7.88 -35.99 -16.03
C ASP A 299 7.58 -37.44 -15.61
N PRO A 300 8.06 -38.46 -16.36
CA PRO A 300 7.77 -39.86 -16.05
C PRO A 300 8.17 -40.26 -14.63
N CYS A 301 9.23 -39.66 -14.09
CA CYS A 301 9.72 -39.95 -12.74
C CYS A 301 8.82 -39.41 -11.62
N LYS A 302 7.84 -38.54 -11.95
CA LYS A 302 6.94 -37.89 -10.99
C LYS A 302 5.48 -38.32 -11.14
N ILE A 303 5.17 -39.19 -12.10
CA ILE A 303 3.82 -39.72 -12.31
C ILE A 303 3.50 -40.70 -11.17
N ASP A 304 2.45 -40.38 -10.41
CA ASP A 304 1.95 -41.23 -9.32
C ASP A 304 0.65 -41.91 -9.74
N LEU A 305 0.77 -43.16 -10.22
CA LEU A 305 -0.35 -43.98 -10.67
C LEU A 305 -1.34 -44.35 -9.56
N ASN A 306 -0.94 -44.28 -8.29
CA ASN A 306 -1.83 -44.60 -7.17
C ASN A 306 -2.84 -43.49 -6.88
N ARG A 307 -2.54 -42.24 -7.26
CA ARG A 307 -3.46 -41.11 -7.12
C ARG A 307 -4.62 -41.18 -8.11
N THR A 308 -4.41 -41.73 -9.30
CA THR A 308 -5.43 -41.85 -10.36
C THR A 308 -6.42 -43.01 -10.11
N ARG A 309 -6.04 -44.00 -9.28
CA ARG A 309 -6.86 -45.18 -8.96
C ARG A 309 -8.08 -44.93 -8.07
N ARG A 310 -8.19 -43.79 -7.39
CA ARG A 310 -9.30 -43.54 -6.44
C ARG A 310 -10.65 -43.21 -7.09
N ILE A 311 -10.72 -43.05 -8.43
CA ILE A 311 -11.92 -42.51 -9.10
C ILE A 311 -12.53 -43.47 -10.14
N SER A 312 -11.85 -44.55 -10.57
CA SER A 312 -12.35 -45.42 -11.66
C SER A 312 -12.36 -46.91 -11.31
N PHE A 313 -13.53 -47.54 -11.46
CA PHE A 313 -13.74 -49.00 -11.45
C PHE A 313 -13.33 -49.69 -12.78
N LYS A 314 -12.86 -48.92 -13.78
CA LYS A 314 -12.24 -49.44 -15.00
C LYS A 314 -10.72 -49.44 -14.83
N GLY A 315 -10.07 -50.50 -15.32
CA GLY A 315 -8.64 -50.86 -15.23
C GLY A 315 -7.61 -49.74 -15.01
N GLY A 316 -6.52 -50.08 -14.33
CA GLY A 316 -5.47 -49.11 -13.97
C GLY A 316 -4.94 -48.33 -15.18
N VAL A 317 -4.96 -47.00 -15.06
CA VAL A 317 -4.47 -46.07 -16.10
C VAL A 317 -2.95 -46.25 -16.25
N SER A 318 -2.46 -46.33 -17.48
CA SER A 318 -1.02 -46.43 -17.76
C SER A 318 -0.30 -45.07 -17.68
N GLU A 319 1.01 -45.05 -17.47
CA GLU A 319 1.79 -43.80 -17.46
C GLU A 319 1.68 -43.03 -18.78
N ALA A 320 1.60 -43.76 -19.91
CA ALA A 320 1.42 -43.17 -21.23
C ALA A 320 0.07 -42.45 -21.35
N GLU A 321 -1.01 -43.07 -20.89
CA GLU A 321 -2.36 -42.47 -20.91
C GLU A 321 -2.45 -41.20 -20.03
N VAL A 322 -1.82 -41.21 -18.85
CA VAL A 322 -1.76 -40.02 -17.99
C VAL A 322 -0.99 -38.89 -18.68
N ARG A 323 0.13 -39.22 -19.33
CA ARG A 323 0.95 -38.25 -20.04
C ARG A 323 0.23 -37.67 -21.25
N ASP A 324 -0.41 -38.50 -22.07
CA ASP A 324 -1.11 -38.05 -23.27
C ASP A 324 -2.30 -37.13 -22.89
N SER A 325 -3.08 -37.51 -21.88
CA SER A 325 -4.14 -36.66 -21.32
C SER A 325 -3.59 -35.35 -20.72
N SER A 326 -2.43 -35.41 -20.06
CA SER A 326 -1.75 -34.22 -19.50
C SER A 326 -1.29 -33.27 -20.60
N VAL A 327 -0.77 -33.79 -21.73
CA VAL A 327 -0.36 -33.01 -22.89
C VAL A 327 -1.57 -32.32 -23.52
N GLU A 328 -2.66 -33.04 -23.76
CA GLU A 328 -3.89 -32.46 -24.33
C GLU A 328 -4.44 -31.30 -23.46
N MET A 329 -4.48 -31.49 -22.15
CA MET A 329 -4.93 -30.45 -21.22
C MET A 329 -4.00 -29.23 -21.21
N LEU A 330 -2.68 -29.45 -21.13
CA LEU A 330 -1.70 -28.36 -21.16
C LEU A 330 -1.76 -27.60 -22.48
N GLN A 331 -1.92 -28.30 -23.60
CA GLN A 331 -2.10 -27.67 -24.91
C GLN A 331 -3.38 -26.81 -24.93
N SER A 332 -4.50 -27.33 -24.43
CA SER A 332 -5.75 -26.57 -24.35
C SER A 332 -5.61 -25.30 -23.50
N TYR A 333 -5.01 -25.40 -22.31
CA TYR A 333 -4.77 -24.25 -21.46
C TYR A 333 -3.80 -23.24 -22.09
N LEU A 334 -2.68 -23.72 -22.65
CA LEU A 334 -1.67 -22.87 -23.28
C LEU A 334 -2.23 -22.15 -24.50
N THR A 335 -2.99 -22.83 -25.36
CA THR A 335 -3.70 -22.20 -26.49
C THR A 335 -4.64 -21.12 -26.00
N SER A 336 -5.46 -21.39 -24.98
CA SER A 336 -6.38 -20.39 -24.43
C SER A 336 -5.63 -19.15 -23.90
N ILE A 337 -4.49 -19.35 -23.25
CA ILE A 337 -3.65 -18.26 -22.73
C ILE A 337 -3.08 -17.42 -23.87
N ILE A 338 -2.50 -18.07 -24.88
CA ILE A 338 -1.87 -17.38 -26.01
C ILE A 338 -2.93 -16.63 -26.83
N GLU A 339 -4.08 -17.25 -27.12
CA GLU A 339 -5.19 -16.59 -27.83
C GLU A 339 -5.72 -15.40 -27.04
N SER A 340 -5.89 -15.52 -25.72
CA SER A 340 -6.30 -14.41 -24.85
C SER A 340 -5.31 -13.25 -24.95
N ILE A 341 -4.00 -13.51 -24.80
CA ILE A 341 -2.94 -12.50 -24.88
C ILE A 341 -2.87 -11.85 -26.28
N VAL A 342 -2.98 -12.63 -27.36
CA VAL A 342 -2.90 -12.14 -28.74
C VAL A 342 -4.12 -11.28 -29.08
N SER A 343 -5.30 -11.65 -28.58
CA SER A 343 -6.53 -10.88 -28.78
C SER A 343 -6.61 -9.62 -27.91
N SER A 344 -5.71 -9.45 -26.94
CA SER A 344 -5.81 -8.40 -25.93
C SER A 344 -4.98 -7.14 -26.21
N VAL A 345 -4.48 -6.96 -27.44
CA VAL A 345 -3.59 -5.83 -27.81
C VAL A 345 -4.24 -4.48 -27.51
N ASP A 346 -5.52 -4.32 -27.84
CA ASP A 346 -6.25 -3.05 -27.71
C ASP A 346 -6.53 -2.68 -26.25
N GLN A 347 -6.53 -3.66 -25.34
CA GLN A 347 -6.71 -3.47 -23.91
C GLN A 347 -5.40 -3.22 -23.17
N CYS A 348 -4.25 -3.39 -23.85
CA CYS A 348 -2.95 -3.10 -23.25
C CYS A 348 -2.80 -1.59 -23.01
N PRO A 349 -2.40 -1.15 -21.80
CA PRO A 349 -2.30 0.27 -21.47
C PRO A 349 -1.43 1.04 -22.49
N PRO A 350 -1.92 2.16 -23.05
CA PRO A 350 -1.19 2.94 -24.05
C PRO A 350 0.22 3.34 -23.60
N VAL A 351 0.37 3.76 -22.34
CA VAL A 351 1.67 4.13 -21.75
C VAL A 351 2.67 2.96 -21.75
N MET A 352 2.20 1.73 -21.58
CA MET A 352 3.02 0.51 -21.63
C MET A 352 3.42 0.17 -23.07
N ARG A 353 2.49 0.34 -24.02
CA ARG A 353 2.76 0.18 -25.47
C ARG A 353 3.82 1.17 -25.96
N VAL A 354 3.74 2.44 -25.54
CA VAL A 354 4.75 3.47 -25.88
C VAL A 354 6.12 3.12 -25.28
N ALA A 355 6.18 2.69 -24.03
CA ALA A 355 7.44 2.26 -23.41
C ALA A 355 8.09 1.08 -24.17
N PHE A 356 7.28 0.12 -24.64
CA PHE A 356 7.79 -0.97 -25.49
C PHE A 356 8.22 -0.51 -26.88
N LYS A 357 7.49 0.43 -27.51
CA LYS A 357 7.88 1.03 -28.79
C LYS A 357 9.24 1.72 -28.69
N GLN A 358 9.48 2.46 -27.61
CA GLN A 358 10.77 3.09 -27.35
C GLN A 358 11.88 2.06 -27.13
N LEU A 359 11.64 1.05 -26.27
CA LEU A 359 12.59 -0.04 -26.05
C LEU A 359 12.96 -0.76 -27.36
N HIS A 360 11.96 -1.08 -28.19
CA HIS A 360 12.15 -1.69 -29.50
C HIS A 360 13.13 -0.87 -30.35
N LYS A 361 12.85 0.43 -30.46
CA LYS A 361 13.65 1.37 -31.26
C LYS A 361 15.11 1.42 -30.78
N ARG A 362 15.36 1.54 -29.47
CA ARG A 362 16.74 1.61 -28.92
C ARG A 362 17.54 0.34 -29.20
N VAL A 363 16.90 -0.82 -29.09
CA VAL A 363 17.56 -2.11 -29.35
C VAL A 363 17.86 -2.27 -30.84
N GLU A 364 16.96 -1.84 -31.72
CA GLU A 364 17.15 -1.87 -33.18
C GLU A 364 18.27 -0.92 -33.65
N GLU A 365 18.40 0.25 -33.01
CA GLU A 365 19.48 1.21 -33.27
C GLU A 365 20.85 0.69 -32.84
N GLN A 366 20.94 -0.04 -31.71
CA GLN A 366 22.20 -0.59 -31.20
C GLN A 366 22.63 -1.89 -31.90
N PHE A 367 21.69 -2.78 -32.19
CA PHE A 367 21.96 -4.11 -32.74
C PHE A 367 21.37 -4.25 -34.16
N SER A 368 21.85 -3.42 -35.09
CA SER A 368 21.33 -3.37 -36.47
C SER A 368 21.83 -4.51 -37.38
N GLU A 369 22.65 -5.42 -36.87
CA GLU A 369 23.18 -6.55 -37.64
C GLU A 369 22.10 -7.60 -37.95
N PRO A 370 22.08 -8.23 -39.15
CA PRO A 370 21.05 -9.20 -39.53
C PRO A 370 20.98 -10.43 -38.62
N GLU A 371 22.11 -10.81 -38.03
CA GLU A 371 22.22 -11.93 -37.09
C GLU A 371 21.46 -11.66 -35.77
N ASN A 372 21.18 -10.39 -35.49
CA ASN A 372 20.54 -9.90 -34.27
C ASN A 372 19.11 -9.38 -34.51
N GLU A 373 18.49 -9.68 -35.65
CA GLU A 373 17.14 -9.20 -36.00
C GLU A 373 16.09 -9.57 -34.94
N ASP A 374 16.24 -10.73 -34.30
CA ASP A 374 15.31 -11.22 -33.28
C ASP A 374 15.53 -10.58 -31.89
N VAL A 375 16.64 -9.86 -31.67
CA VAL A 375 16.98 -9.27 -30.35
C VAL A 375 15.98 -8.21 -29.92
N LYS A 376 15.49 -7.39 -30.85
CA LYS A 376 14.46 -6.37 -30.59
C LYS A 376 13.14 -6.99 -30.10
N TYR A 377 12.76 -8.14 -30.65
CA TYR A 377 11.60 -8.91 -30.20
C TYR A 377 11.86 -9.56 -28.84
N LEU A 378 13.05 -10.12 -28.62
CA LEU A 378 13.44 -10.75 -27.35
C LEU A 378 13.46 -9.75 -26.19
N ALA A 379 13.87 -8.50 -26.42
CA ALA A 379 13.87 -7.46 -25.39
C ALA A 379 12.45 -7.19 -24.85
N ILE A 380 11.48 -6.97 -25.73
CA ILE A 380 10.08 -6.74 -25.35
C ILE A 380 9.47 -8.00 -24.75
N SER A 381 9.67 -9.14 -25.41
CA SER A 381 9.13 -10.42 -24.98
C SER A 381 9.67 -10.85 -23.61
N GLY A 382 10.94 -10.56 -23.33
CA GLY A 382 11.58 -10.77 -22.03
C GLY A 382 10.89 -10.00 -20.90
N PHE A 383 10.38 -8.81 -21.15
CA PHE A 383 9.56 -8.09 -20.18
C PHE A 383 8.12 -8.61 -20.15
N PHE A 384 7.46 -8.68 -21.30
CA PHE A 384 6.04 -8.99 -21.40
C PHE A 384 5.71 -10.43 -20.99
N PHE A 385 6.42 -11.43 -21.51
CA PHE A 385 6.17 -12.83 -21.20
C PHE A 385 6.95 -13.30 -19.97
N LEU A 386 8.26 -13.07 -19.93
CA LEU A 386 9.12 -13.69 -18.90
C LEU A 386 9.02 -13.00 -17.53
N ARG A 387 8.78 -11.68 -17.48
CA ARG A 387 8.74 -10.90 -16.22
C ARG A 387 7.34 -10.49 -15.79
N PHE A 388 6.34 -10.62 -16.66
CA PHE A 388 4.99 -10.19 -16.37
C PHE A 388 3.98 -11.35 -16.42
N PHE A 389 3.69 -11.93 -17.59
CA PHE A 389 2.70 -13.01 -17.69
C PHE A 389 3.12 -14.33 -17.04
N ALA A 390 4.33 -14.83 -17.28
CA ALA A 390 4.75 -16.13 -16.75
C ALA A 390 4.87 -16.14 -15.20
N PRO A 391 5.44 -15.11 -14.54
CA PRO A 391 5.41 -15.01 -13.09
C PRO A 391 3.98 -14.94 -12.54
N ALA A 392 3.06 -14.23 -13.22
CA ALA A 392 1.65 -14.14 -12.81
C ALA A 392 0.92 -15.48 -12.86
N ILE A 393 1.24 -16.32 -13.85
CA ILE A 393 0.72 -17.70 -13.92
C ILE A 393 1.35 -18.55 -12.81
N LEU A 394 2.67 -18.45 -12.59
CA LEU A 394 3.39 -19.25 -11.60
C LEU A 394 2.92 -18.97 -10.16
N THR A 395 2.71 -17.69 -9.82
CA THR A 395 2.31 -17.24 -8.47
C THR A 395 1.09 -16.31 -8.51
N PRO A 396 -0.11 -16.80 -8.84
CA PRO A 396 -1.31 -15.97 -9.05
C PRO A 396 -1.70 -15.09 -7.84
N LYS A 397 -1.36 -15.53 -6.63
CA LYS A 397 -1.62 -14.77 -5.40
C LYS A 397 -0.83 -13.47 -5.32
N LEU A 398 0.47 -13.50 -5.67
CA LEU A 398 1.31 -12.30 -5.65
C LEU A 398 0.84 -11.27 -6.67
N PHE A 399 0.15 -11.73 -7.71
CA PHE A 399 -0.48 -10.91 -8.72
C PHE A 399 -1.98 -10.71 -8.50
N GLN A 400 -2.50 -10.95 -7.29
CA GLN A 400 -3.91 -10.70 -6.92
C GLN A 400 -4.95 -11.38 -7.85
N LEU A 401 -4.54 -12.36 -8.66
CA LEU A 401 -5.45 -13.12 -9.52
C LEU A 401 -6.29 -14.09 -8.68
N ARG A 402 -5.81 -14.46 -7.49
CA ARG A 402 -6.47 -15.32 -6.50
C ARG A 402 -6.13 -14.88 -5.08
N ASP A 403 -7.07 -15.08 -4.15
CA ASP A 403 -6.87 -14.74 -2.73
C ASP A 403 -6.02 -15.78 -1.96
N GLN A 404 -5.94 -17.01 -2.48
CA GLN A 404 -5.29 -18.15 -1.83
C GLN A 404 -4.17 -18.71 -2.70
N HIS A 405 -3.16 -19.29 -2.05
CA HIS A 405 -2.12 -20.06 -2.74
C HIS A 405 -2.73 -21.31 -3.40
N ALA A 406 -2.18 -21.69 -4.55
CA ALA A 406 -2.54 -22.92 -5.23
C ALA A 406 -2.22 -24.14 -4.35
N ASP A 407 -3.08 -25.16 -4.37
CA ASP A 407 -2.74 -26.47 -3.79
C ASP A 407 -1.59 -27.12 -4.59
N THR A 408 -0.94 -28.14 -4.05
CA THR A 408 0.24 -28.76 -4.68
C THR A 408 -0.01 -29.21 -6.13
N ARG A 409 -1.23 -29.66 -6.44
CA ARG A 409 -1.62 -30.11 -7.79
C ARG A 409 -1.76 -28.94 -8.76
N THR A 410 -2.50 -27.91 -8.35
CA THR A 410 -2.72 -26.71 -9.16
C THR A 410 -1.38 -25.98 -9.37
N SER A 411 -0.55 -25.88 -8.32
CA SER A 411 0.78 -25.28 -8.39
C SER A 411 1.68 -25.99 -9.43
N ARG A 412 1.62 -27.32 -9.53
CA ARG A 412 2.36 -28.07 -10.56
C ARG A 412 1.86 -27.74 -11.97
N THR A 413 0.55 -27.67 -12.18
CA THR A 413 -0.04 -27.29 -13.47
C THR A 413 0.41 -25.88 -13.89
N LEU A 414 0.31 -24.92 -12.98
CA LEU A 414 0.72 -23.53 -13.19
C LEU A 414 2.22 -23.43 -13.52
N LEU A 415 3.07 -24.20 -12.85
CA LEU A 415 4.51 -24.25 -13.12
C LEU A 415 4.79 -24.76 -14.55
N LEU A 416 4.10 -25.81 -15.00
CA LEU A 416 4.27 -26.35 -16.36
C LEU A 416 3.82 -25.33 -17.42
N LEU A 417 2.70 -24.64 -17.19
CA LEU A 417 2.20 -23.59 -18.08
C LEU A 417 3.12 -22.37 -18.11
N ALA A 418 3.61 -21.91 -16.96
CA ALA A 418 4.55 -20.80 -16.89
C ALA A 418 5.84 -21.10 -17.66
N LYS A 419 6.38 -22.32 -17.55
CA LYS A 419 7.55 -22.76 -18.33
C LYS A 419 7.29 -22.84 -19.82
N ALA A 420 6.13 -23.37 -20.23
CA ALA A 420 5.75 -23.41 -21.63
C ALA A 420 5.63 -21.99 -22.20
N LEU A 421 5.00 -21.06 -21.46
CA LEU A 421 4.86 -19.68 -21.85
C LEU A 421 6.21 -18.93 -21.89
N GLN A 422 7.12 -19.21 -20.96
CA GLN A 422 8.50 -18.68 -21.01
C GLN A 422 9.23 -19.16 -22.27
N SER A 423 9.04 -20.41 -22.67
CA SER A 423 9.64 -20.97 -23.89
C SER A 423 9.10 -20.29 -25.16
N VAL A 424 7.80 -19.96 -25.17
CA VAL A 424 7.16 -19.14 -26.21
C VAL A 424 7.77 -17.73 -26.23
N GLY A 425 7.90 -17.08 -25.06
CA GLY A 425 8.49 -15.75 -24.95
C GLY A 425 9.96 -15.68 -25.38
N ASN A 426 10.72 -16.75 -25.21
CA ASN A 426 12.09 -16.88 -25.72
C ASN A 426 12.16 -17.22 -27.23
N LEU A 427 11.04 -17.10 -27.96
CA LEU A 427 10.94 -17.36 -29.40
C LEU A 427 11.44 -18.76 -29.81
N GLY A 428 11.38 -19.73 -28.90
CA GLY A 428 11.79 -21.12 -29.17
C GLY A 428 13.30 -21.39 -29.18
N LEU A 429 14.16 -20.41 -28.86
CA LEU A 429 15.63 -20.52 -28.94
C LEU A 429 16.26 -21.63 -28.07
N GLN A 430 15.56 -22.15 -27.07
CA GLN A 430 16.05 -23.17 -26.14
C GLN A 430 15.35 -24.54 -26.27
N LEU A 431 14.49 -24.71 -27.29
CA LEU A 431 13.73 -25.96 -27.46
C LEU A 431 14.67 -27.13 -27.78
N GLY A 432 14.63 -28.18 -26.95
CA GLY A 432 15.39 -29.41 -27.17
C GLY A 432 16.86 -29.41 -26.72
N HIS A 433 17.42 -28.26 -26.33
CA HIS A 433 18.84 -28.13 -25.95
C HIS A 433 19.09 -28.02 -24.43
N GLY A 434 18.30 -28.73 -23.61
CA GLY A 434 18.37 -28.59 -22.14
C GLY A 434 18.03 -29.85 -21.33
N LYS A 435 18.12 -29.73 -20.01
CA LYS A 435 17.86 -30.80 -19.01
C LYS A 435 16.39 -31.25 -18.92
N GLU A 436 15.48 -30.64 -19.68
CA GLU A 436 14.02 -30.78 -19.53
C GLU A 436 13.36 -31.50 -20.71
N GLN A 437 13.88 -32.67 -21.08
CA GLN A 437 13.38 -33.49 -22.20
C GLN A 437 11.89 -33.87 -22.07
N TRP A 438 11.34 -33.85 -20.85
CA TRP A 438 9.93 -34.09 -20.58
C TRP A 438 8.99 -33.00 -21.13
N MET A 439 9.51 -31.84 -21.56
CA MET A 439 8.74 -30.80 -22.27
C MET A 439 8.60 -31.02 -23.78
N ALA A 440 9.31 -32.02 -24.35
CA ALA A 440 9.30 -32.29 -25.78
C ALA A 440 7.91 -32.40 -26.43
N PRO A 441 6.89 -33.02 -25.77
CA PRO A 441 5.53 -33.08 -26.33
C PRO A 441 4.86 -31.71 -26.56
N LEU A 442 5.33 -30.64 -25.91
CA LEU A 442 4.81 -29.28 -26.07
C LEU A 442 5.58 -28.47 -27.12
N HIS A 443 6.70 -28.96 -27.64
CA HIS A 443 7.48 -28.21 -28.64
C HIS A 443 6.68 -27.81 -29.90
N PRO A 444 5.80 -28.67 -30.48
CA PRO A 444 5.05 -28.30 -31.69
C PRO A 444 4.13 -27.08 -31.50
N ILE A 445 3.44 -27.00 -30.35
CA ILE A 445 2.57 -25.86 -30.05
C ILE A 445 3.37 -24.60 -29.75
N ILE A 446 4.52 -24.73 -29.07
CA ILE A 446 5.41 -23.59 -28.78
C ILE A 446 5.91 -22.98 -30.09
N LEU A 447 6.45 -23.80 -31.00
CA LEU A 447 6.95 -23.35 -32.30
C LEU A 447 5.87 -22.66 -33.15
N ARG A 448 4.66 -23.23 -33.18
CA ARG A 448 3.52 -22.61 -33.89
C ARG A 448 3.17 -21.24 -33.32
N SER A 449 3.32 -21.07 -32.00
CA SER A 449 2.97 -19.83 -31.31
C SER A 449 4.00 -18.71 -31.50
N VAL A 450 5.26 -19.03 -31.85
CA VAL A 450 6.32 -18.02 -32.04
C VAL A 450 5.94 -17.01 -33.12
N ALA A 451 5.41 -17.46 -34.25
CA ALA A 451 5.01 -16.56 -35.35
C ALA A 451 3.87 -15.63 -34.91
N THR A 452 2.90 -16.14 -34.16
CA THR A 452 1.78 -15.36 -33.62
C THR A 452 2.25 -14.35 -32.58
N VAL A 453 3.25 -14.70 -31.78
CA VAL A 453 3.84 -13.77 -30.80
C VAL A 453 4.63 -12.66 -31.47
N LYS A 454 5.37 -12.91 -32.56
CA LYS A 454 6.03 -11.84 -33.32
C LYS A 454 5.01 -10.83 -33.87
N ASP A 455 3.94 -11.30 -34.51
CA ASP A 455 2.83 -10.46 -34.99
C ASP A 455 2.14 -9.68 -33.86
N LEU A 456 1.94 -10.30 -32.69
CA LEU A 456 1.45 -9.62 -31.49
C LEU A 456 2.39 -8.50 -31.04
N LEU A 457 3.70 -8.74 -31.01
CA LEU A 457 4.70 -7.75 -30.58
C LEU A 457 4.74 -6.55 -31.54
N ASP A 458 4.66 -6.79 -32.85
CA ASP A 458 4.55 -5.74 -33.86
C ASP A 458 3.29 -4.88 -33.63
N LYS A 459 2.13 -5.51 -33.42
CA LYS A 459 0.88 -4.80 -33.10
C LYS A 459 0.96 -4.05 -31.78
N LEU A 460 1.68 -4.57 -30.79
CA LEU A 460 1.84 -3.93 -29.48
C LEU A 460 2.53 -2.58 -29.60
N ILE A 461 3.55 -2.48 -30.46
CA ILE A 461 4.34 -1.25 -30.67
C ILE A 461 3.77 -0.32 -31.74
N ASP A 462 2.82 -0.80 -32.55
CA ASP A 462 2.06 0.00 -33.51
C ASP A 462 1.03 0.89 -32.80
N ILE A 463 1.50 2.06 -32.34
CA ILE A 463 0.68 3.08 -31.68
C ILE A 463 1.09 4.49 -32.14
N ASP A 464 0.10 5.32 -32.45
CA ASP A 464 0.30 6.72 -32.86
C ASP A 464 0.73 7.60 -31.68
N HIS A 465 1.70 8.50 -31.92
CA HIS A 465 2.26 9.38 -30.88
C HIS A 465 1.23 10.37 -30.30
N ASP A 466 0.18 10.70 -31.05
CA ASP A 466 -0.79 11.75 -30.68
C ASP A 466 -1.81 11.31 -29.61
N ILE A 467 -2.03 10.00 -29.42
CA ILE A 467 -2.91 9.46 -28.37
C ILE A 467 -2.36 9.77 -26.96
N VAL A 468 -1.06 10.05 -26.85
CA VAL A 468 -0.34 10.28 -25.57
C VAL A 468 -0.58 11.67 -24.99
N SER A 469 -0.94 12.66 -25.82
CA SER A 469 -1.20 14.03 -25.36
C SER A 469 -2.58 14.20 -24.71
N GLU A 470 -3.52 13.28 -24.93
CA GLU A 470 -4.90 13.36 -24.40
C GLU A 470 -5.14 12.49 -23.15
N VAL A 471 -4.29 11.51 -22.85
CA VAL A 471 -4.44 10.68 -21.64
C VAL A 471 -3.88 11.44 -20.44
N PRO A 472 -4.68 11.74 -19.39
CA PRO A 472 -4.17 12.40 -18.20
C PRO A 472 -3.05 11.56 -17.59
N GLN A 473 -1.82 12.07 -17.64
CA GLN A 473 -0.60 11.38 -17.19
C GLN A 473 -0.59 11.09 -15.67
N ARG A 474 -1.64 11.53 -14.93
CA ARG A 474 -1.87 11.24 -13.52
C ARG A 474 -2.85 10.09 -13.26
N ALA A 475 -3.50 9.54 -14.29
CA ALA A 475 -4.45 8.44 -14.12
C ALA A 475 -3.73 7.09 -14.21
N VAL A 476 -3.39 6.51 -13.06
CA VAL A 476 -2.86 5.13 -12.95
C VAL A 476 -3.86 4.07 -13.45
N PHE A 477 -5.13 4.46 -13.61
CA PHE A 477 -6.21 3.54 -13.96
C PHE A 477 -6.86 3.94 -15.28
N MET A 478 -6.91 2.98 -16.21
CA MET A 478 -7.77 3.05 -17.40
C MET A 478 -9.23 3.33 -16.95
N PRO A 479 -9.95 4.28 -17.59
CA PRO A 479 -11.26 4.76 -17.13
C PRO A 479 -12.36 3.67 -17.08
N SER A 480 -12.19 2.55 -17.79
CA SER A 480 -13.23 1.52 -17.96
C SER A 480 -12.98 0.19 -17.25
N VAL A 481 -11.89 0.01 -16.50
CA VAL A 481 -11.54 -1.31 -15.95
C VAL A 481 -12.10 -1.52 -14.53
N THR A 482 -12.66 -2.71 -14.30
CA THR A 482 -13.29 -3.08 -13.04
C THR A 482 -12.25 -3.47 -11.99
N VAL A 483 -12.04 -2.59 -11.01
CA VAL A 483 -11.20 -2.78 -9.82
C VAL A 483 -11.73 -3.90 -8.93
N LYS A 484 -13.06 -3.95 -8.72
CA LYS A 484 -13.71 -5.00 -7.92
C LYS A 484 -15.16 -5.19 -8.35
N GLU A 485 -15.62 -6.43 -8.36
CA GLU A 485 -17.02 -6.76 -8.58
C GLU A 485 -17.51 -7.87 -7.67
N GLY A 486 -18.83 -7.98 -7.50
CA GLY A 486 -19.43 -9.03 -6.68
C GLY A 486 -20.86 -8.73 -6.24
N TYR A 487 -21.51 -9.75 -5.67
CA TYR A 487 -22.84 -9.60 -5.10
C TYR A 487 -22.78 -9.01 -3.70
N LEU A 488 -23.47 -7.89 -3.49
CA LEU A 488 -23.64 -7.26 -2.18
C LEU A 488 -25.12 -6.99 -1.90
N HIS A 489 -25.44 -6.73 -0.64
CA HIS A 489 -26.80 -6.43 -0.21
C HIS A 489 -26.90 -4.92 0.03
N LYS A 490 -27.72 -4.22 -0.75
CA LYS A 490 -27.83 -2.75 -0.70
C LYS A 490 -29.11 -2.29 -0.01
N HIS A 491 -29.00 -1.26 0.82
CA HIS A 491 -30.10 -0.46 1.35
C HIS A 491 -29.83 1.04 1.11
N LYS A 492 -30.82 1.80 0.66
CA LYS A 492 -30.69 3.27 0.50
C LYS A 492 -31.34 3.91 1.73
N ALA A 493 -30.72 4.92 2.33
CA ALA A 493 -31.38 5.71 3.36
C ALA A 493 -32.66 6.32 2.78
N GLU A 494 -33.83 5.85 3.23
CA GLU A 494 -35.12 6.38 2.77
C GLU A 494 -35.43 7.74 3.44
N GLY A 495 -36.18 8.58 2.73
CA GLY A 495 -36.81 9.77 3.30
C GLY A 495 -37.89 9.41 4.34
N PRO A 496 -38.64 10.38 4.86
CA PRO A 496 -39.64 10.13 5.90
C PRO A 496 -40.82 9.31 5.34
N GLN A 497 -40.69 7.97 5.35
CA GLN A 497 -41.79 7.05 5.07
C GLN A 497 -42.11 6.21 6.30
N LEU A 498 -43.42 6.03 6.50
CA LEU A 498 -44.03 5.74 7.79
C LEU A 498 -44.01 4.25 8.19
N LEU A 499 -43.59 3.31 7.33
CA LEU A 499 -43.48 1.88 7.65
C LEU A 499 -42.79 1.14 6.49
N SER A 500 -41.58 0.62 6.68
CA SER A 500 -41.04 -0.46 5.82
C SER A 500 -40.01 -1.28 6.61
N ARG A 501 -40.10 -2.62 6.54
CA ARG A 501 -39.06 -3.51 7.06
C ARG A 501 -37.77 -3.21 6.30
N PHE A 502 -36.65 -3.03 7.00
CA PHE A 502 -35.31 -2.81 6.44
C PHE A 502 -34.89 -4.01 5.57
N ALA A 503 -35.26 -4.00 4.30
CA ALA A 503 -34.91 -5.04 3.36
C ALA A 503 -33.68 -4.61 2.56
N PHE A 504 -32.53 -5.19 2.86
CA PHE A 504 -31.37 -5.09 1.97
C PHE A 504 -31.65 -5.90 0.70
N LYS A 505 -31.45 -5.28 -0.46
CA LYS A 505 -31.71 -5.89 -1.76
C LYS A 505 -30.39 -6.37 -2.35
N LYS A 506 -30.29 -7.66 -2.69
CA LYS A 506 -29.13 -8.23 -3.38
C LYS A 506 -28.93 -7.54 -4.75
N ARG A 507 -27.72 -7.05 -5.00
CA ARG A 507 -27.30 -6.38 -6.23
C ARG A 507 -25.89 -6.83 -6.60
N TYR A 508 -25.59 -6.84 -7.88
CA TYR A 508 -24.23 -7.01 -8.37
C TYR A 508 -23.59 -5.63 -8.51
N PHE A 509 -22.40 -5.45 -7.96
CA PHE A 509 -21.65 -4.21 -7.96
C PHE A 509 -20.42 -4.33 -8.86
N TRP A 510 -20.06 -3.23 -9.51
CA TRP A 510 -18.82 -3.01 -10.24
C TRP A 510 -18.20 -1.72 -9.74
N LEU A 511 -16.93 -1.77 -9.39
CA LEU A 511 -16.12 -0.62 -9.06
C LEU A 511 -15.10 -0.42 -10.16
N THR A 512 -15.10 0.75 -10.80
CA THR A 512 -14.01 1.21 -11.67
C THR A 512 -13.29 2.38 -11.01
N SER A 513 -12.24 2.92 -11.65
CA SER A 513 -11.61 4.17 -11.21
C SER A 513 -12.55 5.38 -11.32
N GLU A 514 -13.55 5.32 -12.20
CA GLU A 514 -14.47 6.43 -12.45
C GLU A 514 -15.83 6.26 -11.78
N THR A 515 -16.33 5.04 -11.62
CA THR A 515 -17.70 4.80 -11.13
C THR A 515 -17.84 3.60 -10.19
N LEU A 516 -18.74 3.75 -9.22
CA LEU A 516 -19.34 2.65 -8.46
C LEU A 516 -20.73 2.36 -9.05
N SER A 517 -20.81 1.29 -9.85
CA SER A 517 -22.01 0.87 -10.56
C SER A 517 -22.67 -0.35 -9.92
N TYR A 518 -24.00 -0.48 -10.00
CA TYR A 518 -24.71 -1.66 -9.53
C TYR A 518 -26.01 -1.95 -10.30
N ALA A 519 -26.39 -3.23 -10.36
CA ALA A 519 -27.60 -3.71 -11.04
C ALA A 519 -28.19 -4.97 -10.36
N LYS A 520 -29.36 -5.44 -10.84
CA LYS A 520 -30.03 -6.63 -10.28
C LYS A 520 -29.24 -7.92 -10.55
N SER A 521 -28.64 -8.03 -11.74
CA SER A 521 -27.83 -9.16 -12.21
C SER A 521 -26.71 -8.63 -13.11
N PRO A 522 -25.64 -9.42 -13.35
CA PRO A 522 -24.55 -9.00 -14.21
C PRO A 522 -24.98 -8.68 -15.66
N ASP A 523 -25.96 -9.42 -16.19
CA ASP A 523 -26.47 -9.27 -17.56
C ASP A 523 -27.51 -8.13 -17.72
N TRP A 524 -27.77 -7.37 -16.66
CA TRP A 524 -28.81 -6.36 -16.67
C TRP A 524 -28.35 -5.07 -17.37
N GLN A 525 -29.05 -4.67 -18.43
CA GLN A 525 -28.65 -3.55 -19.30
C GLN A 525 -28.67 -2.18 -18.61
N VAL A 526 -29.58 -1.94 -17.66
CA VAL A 526 -29.71 -0.65 -16.98
C VAL A 526 -28.95 -0.67 -15.65
N ARG A 527 -27.80 0.00 -15.62
CA ARG A 527 -26.96 0.12 -14.41
C ARG A 527 -27.23 1.45 -13.73
N SER A 528 -27.34 1.43 -12.40
CA SER A 528 -27.24 2.66 -11.62
C SER A 528 -25.75 2.90 -11.36
N SER A 529 -25.26 4.07 -11.74
CA SER A 529 -23.85 4.43 -11.61
C SER A 529 -23.69 5.64 -10.71
N ILE A 530 -22.68 5.61 -9.84
CA ILE A 530 -22.27 6.70 -8.97
C ILE A 530 -20.85 7.08 -9.39
N PRO A 531 -20.62 8.30 -9.89
CA PRO A 531 -19.26 8.78 -10.16
C PRO A 531 -18.43 8.78 -8.87
N ILE A 532 -17.18 8.33 -8.94
CA ILE A 532 -16.28 8.25 -7.78
C ILE A 532 -16.00 9.65 -7.20
N GLN A 533 -15.96 10.68 -8.05
CA GLN A 533 -15.92 12.09 -7.64
C GLN A 533 -17.11 12.54 -6.77
N CYS A 534 -18.22 11.81 -6.77
CA CYS A 534 -19.36 12.07 -5.90
C CYS A 534 -19.26 11.34 -4.55
N VAL A 535 -18.31 10.42 -4.36
CA VAL A 535 -18.15 9.64 -3.12
C VAL A 535 -17.37 10.47 -2.11
N CYS A 536 -18.02 10.84 -1.01
CA CYS A 536 -17.48 11.75 0.01
C CYS A 536 -17.03 11.05 1.29
N ALA A 537 -17.51 9.83 1.56
CA ALA A 537 -17.02 9.00 2.66
C ALA A 537 -17.39 7.53 2.43
N VAL A 538 -16.54 6.61 2.89
CA VAL A 538 -16.80 5.16 2.83
C VAL A 538 -16.35 4.53 4.14
N GLU A 539 -17.30 4.14 4.97
CA GLU A 539 -17.03 3.83 6.38
C GLU A 539 -17.78 2.61 6.87
N ARG A 540 -17.26 1.99 7.93
CA ARG A 540 -17.98 0.92 8.63
C ARG A 540 -19.18 1.53 9.36
N VAL A 541 -20.26 0.76 9.42
CA VAL A 541 -21.49 1.13 10.11
C VAL A 541 -21.57 0.33 11.40
N ASP A 542 -22.03 0.97 12.45
CA ASP A 542 -22.23 0.33 13.75
C ASP A 542 -23.27 -0.80 13.64
N GLU A 543 -23.01 -1.94 14.26
CA GLU A 543 -23.88 -3.14 14.15
C GLU A 543 -25.30 -2.85 14.65
N ASN A 544 -25.38 -1.95 15.63
CA ASN A 544 -26.58 -1.43 16.28
C ASN A 544 -27.52 -0.74 15.30
N ALA A 545 -26.93 -0.12 14.26
CA ALA A 545 -27.69 0.67 13.31
C ALA A 545 -28.70 -0.19 12.56
N PHE A 546 -28.36 -1.44 12.21
CA PHE A 546 -29.24 -2.34 11.45
C PHE A 546 -29.54 -3.67 12.15
N GLN A 547 -28.91 -3.96 13.30
CA GLN A 547 -28.82 -5.32 13.86
C GLN A 547 -28.31 -6.31 12.81
N GLN A 548 -27.32 -5.87 12.03
CA GLN A 548 -26.68 -6.63 10.96
C GLN A 548 -25.18 -6.40 11.06
N GLN A 549 -24.41 -7.48 10.96
CA GLN A 549 -22.97 -7.40 10.92
C GLN A 549 -22.46 -7.06 9.52
N ASN A 550 -21.21 -6.61 9.45
CA ASN A 550 -20.46 -6.41 8.21
C ASN A 550 -21.11 -5.39 7.25
N VAL A 551 -21.64 -4.30 7.79
CA VAL A 551 -22.26 -3.22 7.01
C VAL A 551 -21.27 -2.07 6.85
N MET A 552 -21.14 -1.57 5.62
CA MET A 552 -20.50 -0.28 5.31
C MET A 552 -21.53 0.73 4.82
N GLN A 553 -21.16 2.00 4.86
CA GLN A 553 -21.88 3.09 4.23
C GLN A 553 -21.01 3.77 3.18
N VAL A 554 -21.64 4.19 2.10
CA VAL A 554 -21.07 5.02 1.05
C VAL A 554 -21.89 6.31 1.05
N ILE A 555 -21.28 7.40 1.48
CA ILE A 555 -21.88 8.74 1.48
C ILE A 555 -21.50 9.41 0.17
N THR A 556 -22.50 9.92 -0.53
CA THR A 556 -22.34 10.56 -1.83
C THR A 556 -22.95 11.95 -1.82
N GLN A 557 -22.35 12.90 -2.54
CA GLN A 557 -22.89 14.23 -2.72
C GLN A 557 -23.39 14.40 -4.16
N ASP A 558 -24.61 14.89 -4.31
CA ASP A 558 -25.14 15.26 -5.62
C ASP A 558 -24.65 16.66 -6.08
N ASN A 559 -25.04 17.05 -7.30
CA ASN A 559 -24.63 18.34 -7.87
C ASN A 559 -25.23 19.55 -7.13
N ASP A 560 -26.31 19.34 -6.39
CA ASP A 560 -26.98 20.37 -5.57
C ASP A 560 -26.39 20.45 -4.15
N GLY A 561 -25.33 19.66 -3.87
CA GLY A 561 -24.63 19.64 -2.60
C GLY A 561 -25.29 18.78 -1.52
N GLN A 562 -26.40 18.08 -1.81
CA GLN A 562 -27.08 17.22 -0.84
C GLN A 562 -26.37 15.88 -0.68
N LEU A 563 -26.31 15.42 0.57
CA LEU A 563 -25.69 14.14 0.93
C LEU A 563 -26.72 13.00 0.88
N HIS A 564 -26.33 11.91 0.22
CA HIS A 564 -27.08 10.66 0.13
C HIS A 564 -26.23 9.51 0.68
N THR A 565 -26.79 8.77 1.63
CA THR A 565 -26.12 7.60 2.22
C THR A 565 -26.69 6.30 1.66
N MET A 566 -25.79 5.42 1.22
CA MET A 566 -26.08 4.06 0.82
C MET A 566 -25.43 3.09 1.80
N TYR A 567 -26.23 2.18 2.38
CA TYR A 567 -25.75 1.12 3.24
C TYR A 567 -25.57 -0.17 2.44
N ILE A 568 -24.43 -0.84 2.63
CA ILE A 568 -24.06 -2.05 1.89
C ILE A 568 -23.60 -3.10 2.88
N GLN A 569 -24.31 -4.24 2.91
CA GLN A 569 -23.98 -5.39 3.75
C GLN A 569 -23.16 -6.41 2.95
N CYS A 570 -22.06 -6.83 3.56
CA CYS A 570 -21.15 -7.87 3.08
C CYS A 570 -21.39 -9.20 3.81
N LYS A 571 -20.91 -10.30 3.24
CA LYS A 571 -21.07 -11.65 3.79
C LYS A 571 -20.26 -11.88 5.07
N ASN A 572 -19.07 -11.27 5.16
CA ASN A 572 -18.16 -11.40 6.29
C ASN A 572 -17.22 -10.18 6.39
N VAL A 573 -16.47 -10.10 7.48
CA VAL A 573 -15.53 -9.01 7.78
C VAL A 573 -14.45 -8.87 6.70
N ASN A 574 -13.97 -9.98 6.11
CA ASN A 574 -12.95 -9.93 5.07
C ASN A 574 -13.48 -9.27 3.79
N GLU A 575 -14.68 -9.64 3.35
CA GLU A 575 -15.33 -9.03 2.19
C GLU A 575 -15.62 -7.53 2.44
N LEU A 576 -16.09 -7.20 3.65
CA LEU A 576 -16.26 -5.81 4.07
C LEU A 576 -14.95 -5.01 3.93
N ASN A 577 -13.86 -5.50 4.53
CA ASN A 577 -12.56 -4.82 4.50
C ASN A 577 -12.01 -4.68 3.08
N GLN A 578 -12.19 -5.71 2.23
CA GLN A 578 -11.80 -5.64 0.83
C GLN A 578 -12.57 -4.57 0.05
N TRP A 579 -13.88 -4.44 0.27
CA TRP A 579 -14.70 -3.42 -0.40
C TRP A 579 -14.43 -2.02 0.14
N LEU A 580 -14.31 -1.85 1.46
CA LEU A 580 -13.88 -0.59 2.07
C LEU A 580 -12.54 -0.13 1.48
N SER A 581 -11.56 -1.03 1.42
CA SER A 581 -10.24 -0.75 0.83
C SER A 581 -10.34 -0.38 -0.64
N ALA A 582 -11.07 -1.16 -1.44
CA ALA A 582 -11.17 -0.93 -2.88
C ALA A 582 -11.82 0.43 -3.21
N ILE A 583 -12.93 0.77 -2.55
CA ILE A 583 -13.64 2.03 -2.83
C ILE A 583 -12.82 3.23 -2.31
N ARG A 584 -12.23 3.14 -1.11
CA ARG A 584 -11.34 4.21 -0.60
C ARG A 584 -10.16 4.48 -1.52
N LYS A 585 -9.55 3.43 -2.08
CA LYS A 585 -8.42 3.56 -3.03
C LYS A 585 -8.77 4.39 -4.26
N VAL A 586 -9.97 4.21 -4.81
CA VAL A 586 -10.37 4.99 -6.00
C VAL A 586 -10.89 6.38 -5.64
N SER A 587 -11.40 6.59 -4.42
CA SER A 587 -11.94 7.89 -3.97
C SER A 587 -10.97 8.78 -3.20
N ILE A 588 -9.74 8.32 -2.92
CA ILE A 588 -8.81 9.01 -2.00
C ILE A 588 -8.44 10.44 -2.46
N TYR A 589 -8.36 10.66 -3.77
CA TYR A 589 -8.04 11.97 -4.35
C TYR A 589 -9.27 12.88 -4.53
N ASN A 590 -10.42 12.48 -3.99
CA ASN A 590 -11.61 13.32 -4.08
C ASN A 590 -11.48 14.51 -3.11
N GLU A 591 -11.49 15.73 -3.64
CA GLU A 591 -11.46 16.95 -2.82
C GLU A 591 -12.70 17.12 -1.93
N ARG A 592 -13.79 16.39 -2.22
CA ARG A 592 -15.07 16.46 -1.50
C ARG A 592 -15.18 15.47 -0.33
N MET A 593 -14.07 14.93 0.16
CA MET A 593 -14.09 14.01 1.29
C MET A 593 -14.57 14.73 2.56
N LEU A 594 -15.56 14.15 3.22
CA LEU A 594 -16.06 14.68 4.50
C LEU A 594 -15.02 14.42 5.60
N PRO A 595 -14.84 15.32 6.58
CA PRO A 595 -13.91 15.10 7.70
C PRO A 595 -14.51 14.20 8.80
N SER A 596 -15.83 14.10 8.88
CA SER A 596 -16.54 13.28 9.85
C SER A 596 -17.82 12.69 9.28
N PHE A 597 -18.29 11.62 9.90
CA PHE A 597 -19.48 10.88 9.49
C PHE A 597 -20.23 10.31 10.69
N HIS A 598 -21.49 9.93 10.48
CA HIS A 598 -22.30 9.23 11.47
C HIS A 598 -22.17 7.71 11.27
N PRO A 599 -21.63 6.95 12.24
CA PRO A 599 -21.56 5.48 12.14
C PRO A 599 -22.93 4.80 12.26
N GLY A 600 -23.95 5.54 12.72
CA GLY A 600 -25.33 5.08 12.82
C GLY A 600 -26.18 5.33 11.58
N ALA A 601 -27.49 5.07 11.72
CA ALA A 601 -28.51 5.43 10.73
C ALA A 601 -29.52 6.41 11.35
N HIS A 602 -30.03 7.35 10.56
CA HIS A 602 -31.08 8.26 11.03
C HIS A 602 -32.45 7.58 10.97
N ARG A 603 -33.07 7.35 12.14
CA ARG A 603 -34.31 6.58 12.32
C ARG A 603 -35.19 7.20 13.40
N SER A 604 -36.50 7.15 13.20
CA SER A 604 -37.48 7.67 14.17
C SER A 604 -37.18 9.11 14.62
N GLY A 605 -36.70 9.94 13.70
CA GLY A 605 -36.36 11.33 13.97
C GLY A 605 -35.02 11.56 14.67
N LYS A 606 -34.16 10.55 14.84
CA LYS A 606 -32.84 10.69 15.47
C LYS A 606 -31.77 9.76 14.89
N TRP A 607 -30.49 10.10 15.03
CA TRP A 607 -29.38 9.21 14.71
C TRP A 607 -29.26 8.06 15.72
N THR A 608 -29.03 6.83 15.27
CA THR A 608 -28.81 5.69 16.18
C THR A 608 -27.45 5.73 16.88
N CYS A 609 -26.50 6.53 16.41
CA CYS A 609 -25.20 6.71 17.05
C CYS A 609 -25.28 7.70 18.22
N CYS A 610 -25.48 9.00 17.94
CA CYS A 610 -25.46 10.05 18.97
C CYS A 610 -26.84 10.50 19.45
N LEU A 611 -27.92 9.90 18.97
CA LEU A 611 -29.30 10.24 19.35
C LEU A 611 -29.75 11.67 18.96
N GLN A 612 -28.93 12.41 18.21
CA GLN A 612 -29.25 13.74 17.71
C GLN A 612 -30.40 13.70 16.71
N GLY A 613 -31.31 14.68 16.81
CA GLY A 613 -32.50 14.75 15.96
C GLY A 613 -32.24 15.28 14.54
N ASP A 614 -31.31 16.24 14.44
CA ASP A 614 -30.97 16.90 13.19
C ASP A 614 -30.13 15.99 12.26
N ARG A 615 -30.55 15.90 11.00
CA ARG A 615 -29.83 15.15 9.95
C ARG A 615 -28.57 15.87 9.48
N ALA A 616 -28.50 17.18 9.62
CA ALA A 616 -27.39 18.01 9.15
C ALA A 616 -26.26 18.18 10.19
N VAL A 617 -26.42 17.60 11.39
CA VAL A 617 -25.40 17.69 12.44
C VAL A 617 -24.10 17.00 12.01
N THR A 618 -22.97 17.56 12.43
CA THR A 618 -21.63 17.00 12.20
C THR A 618 -21.53 15.54 12.64
N GLY A 619 -20.76 14.75 11.91
CA GLY A 619 -20.58 13.32 12.18
C GLY A 619 -19.87 13.04 13.50
N CYS A 620 -20.25 11.95 14.17
CA CYS A 620 -19.70 11.53 15.47
C CYS A 620 -18.32 10.89 15.41
N SER A 621 -17.90 10.41 14.24
CA SER A 621 -16.61 9.75 14.04
C SER A 621 -15.87 10.34 12.85
N ARG A 622 -14.55 10.22 12.84
CA ARG A 622 -13.67 10.77 11.81
C ARG A 622 -13.64 9.86 10.60
N THR A 623 -13.72 10.43 9.41
CA THR A 623 -13.51 9.65 8.18
C THR A 623 -12.07 9.18 8.09
N HIS A 624 -11.89 7.98 7.54
CA HIS A 624 -10.58 7.37 7.38
C HIS A 624 -10.16 7.49 5.92
N SER A 625 -9.18 8.35 5.66
CA SER A 625 -8.56 8.46 4.33
C SER A 625 -7.77 7.21 3.93
N ALA A 626 -7.30 6.42 4.90
CA ALA A 626 -6.53 5.19 4.68
C ALA A 626 -7.05 4.00 5.52
N VAL A 627 -6.90 2.79 4.99
CA VAL A 627 -7.07 1.54 5.78
C VAL A 627 -5.71 1.18 6.37
N THR A 628 -5.48 1.46 7.64
CA THR A 628 -4.31 0.96 8.38
C THR A 628 -4.63 -0.35 9.08
N LEU A 629 -4.67 -1.43 8.29
CA LEU A 629 -4.41 -2.78 8.76
C LEU A 629 -3.59 -3.47 7.67
N GLY A 630 -2.27 -3.58 7.93
CA GLY A 630 -1.26 -4.40 7.26
C GLY A 630 -1.41 -4.62 5.74
N ASP A 631 -0.55 -3.94 4.98
CA ASP A 631 -0.05 -4.31 3.63
C ASP A 631 -0.26 -3.29 2.50
N TRP A 632 -0.80 -2.09 2.74
CA TRP A 632 -0.96 -1.10 1.66
C TRP A 632 -0.58 0.32 2.07
N SER A 633 0.60 0.76 1.63
CA SER A 633 0.96 2.17 1.46
C SER A 633 0.23 2.78 0.26
N ASP A 634 0.01 4.09 0.29
CA ASP A 634 -0.55 4.89 -0.81
C ASP A 634 0.14 4.50 -2.15
N PRO A 635 -0.62 4.19 -3.22
CA PRO A 635 -0.01 3.87 -4.50
C PRO A 635 0.87 4.99 -5.07
N LEU A 636 0.65 6.27 -4.72
CA LEU A 636 1.42 7.41 -5.21
C LEU A 636 1.44 8.58 -4.20
N ASP A 637 2.07 8.41 -3.04
CA ASP A 637 2.44 9.54 -2.19
C ASP A 637 3.86 10.01 -2.57
N PRO A 638 4.01 11.12 -3.33
CA PRO A 638 5.31 11.58 -3.79
C PRO A 638 6.26 11.93 -2.64
N ASP A 639 5.75 12.32 -1.47
CA ASP A 639 6.56 12.73 -0.33
C ASP A 639 7.12 11.51 0.41
N VAL A 640 6.30 10.47 0.61
CA VAL A 640 6.75 9.17 1.15
C VAL A 640 7.81 8.54 0.25
N GLU A 641 7.56 8.54 -1.06
CA GLU A 641 8.47 7.95 -2.03
C GLU A 641 9.77 8.75 -2.09
N THR A 642 9.70 10.08 -2.09
CA THR A 642 10.90 10.92 -2.08
C THR A 642 11.68 10.81 -0.77
N GLN A 643 11.00 10.66 0.37
CA GLN A 643 11.64 10.36 1.65
C GLN A 643 12.41 9.04 1.62
N THR A 644 11.88 8.03 0.91
CA THR A 644 12.57 6.75 0.71
C THR A 644 13.85 6.91 -0.11
N ILE A 645 13.80 7.68 -1.21
CA ILE A 645 15.00 8.00 -2.01
C ILE A 645 16.02 8.79 -1.18
N TYR A 646 15.57 9.80 -0.44
CA TYR A 646 16.44 10.58 0.46
C TYR A 646 17.16 9.68 1.45
N LYS A 647 16.46 8.74 2.11
CA LYS A 647 17.09 7.78 3.02
C LYS A 647 18.19 6.97 2.31
N GLN A 648 17.94 6.47 1.10
CA GLN A 648 18.95 5.70 0.36
C GLN A 648 20.19 6.56 0.02
N LEU A 649 19.98 7.80 -0.42
CA LEU A 649 21.05 8.76 -0.70
C LEU A 649 21.83 9.13 0.56
N LEU A 650 21.16 9.29 1.70
CA LEU A 650 21.79 9.60 2.98
C LEU A 650 22.76 8.48 3.40
N HIS A 651 22.35 7.21 3.28
CA HIS A 651 23.24 6.06 3.54
C HIS A 651 24.44 6.02 2.58
N GLY A 652 24.24 6.48 1.34
CA GLY A 652 25.26 6.53 0.29
C GLY A 652 26.15 7.78 0.30
N ARG A 653 25.85 8.78 1.15
CA ARG A 653 26.43 10.14 1.09
C ARG A 653 27.95 10.14 1.10
N ASP A 654 28.55 9.39 2.02
CA ASP A 654 30.01 9.41 2.19
C ASP A 654 30.72 8.73 1.02
N LYS A 655 30.09 7.74 0.39
CA LYS A 655 30.60 7.12 -0.85
C LYS A 655 30.61 8.12 -2.00
N LEU A 656 29.53 8.91 -2.15
CA LEU A 656 29.44 9.96 -3.18
C LEU A 656 30.48 11.06 -2.94
N ARG A 657 30.63 11.51 -1.69
CA ARG A 657 31.63 12.53 -1.32
C ARG A 657 33.04 12.09 -1.68
N LYS A 658 33.44 10.88 -1.27
CA LYS A 658 34.78 10.31 -1.56
C LYS A 658 35.06 10.18 -3.06
N LYS A 659 34.07 9.74 -3.83
CA LYS A 659 34.27 9.48 -5.27
C LYS A 659 34.36 10.77 -6.09
N TYR A 660 33.47 11.73 -5.83
CA TYR A 660 33.31 12.91 -6.69
C TYR A 660 34.01 14.16 -6.16
N LEU A 661 34.07 14.36 -4.83
CA LEU A 661 34.58 15.60 -4.23
C LEU A 661 35.98 15.48 -3.63
N GLU A 662 36.45 14.29 -3.25
CA GLU A 662 37.82 14.10 -2.77
C GLU A 662 38.82 13.98 -3.93
N MET A 663 39.95 14.67 -3.81
CA MET A 663 41.11 14.56 -4.70
C MET A 663 41.93 13.33 -4.27
N PRO A 664 42.52 12.54 -5.19
CA PRO A 664 43.46 11.50 -4.77
C PRO A 664 44.63 12.14 -4.03
N ASP A 665 45.01 11.61 -2.87
CA ASP A 665 46.25 12.00 -2.20
C ASP A 665 47.41 11.88 -3.18
N ALA A 666 48.13 12.97 -3.38
CA ALA A 666 49.40 12.99 -4.08
C ALA A 666 50.47 12.35 -3.17
N ASP A 667 50.36 11.06 -2.90
CA ASP A 667 51.43 10.28 -2.27
C ASP A 667 51.17 8.78 -2.49
N GLN A 668 51.64 8.29 -3.64
CA GLN A 668 52.12 6.91 -3.84
C GLN A 668 52.67 6.74 -5.27
N THR A 669 53.79 7.39 -5.56
CA THR A 669 54.72 6.89 -6.59
C THR A 669 55.80 6.07 -5.87
N PRO A 670 55.95 4.75 -6.12
CA PRO A 670 57.11 4.03 -5.67
C PRO A 670 58.31 4.50 -6.49
N SER A 671 59.35 4.94 -5.78
CA SER A 671 60.63 5.32 -6.31
C SER A 671 61.22 4.23 -7.21
N ASN A 672 61.31 4.48 -8.51
CA ASN A 672 62.31 3.85 -9.36
C ASN A 672 63.23 4.95 -9.89
N ARG A 673 64.41 5.01 -9.29
CA ARG A 673 65.58 5.67 -9.86
C ARG A 673 65.96 4.92 -11.12
N GLU A 674 65.96 5.59 -12.27
CA GLU A 674 66.94 5.33 -13.31
C GLU A 674 67.23 6.63 -14.07
N ASN A 675 68.52 6.93 -14.14
CA ASN A 675 69.09 8.10 -14.80
C ASN A 675 68.77 8.12 -16.30
N ILE A 676 68.55 9.30 -16.88
CA ILE A 676 69.27 9.79 -18.08
C ILE A 676 69.06 11.31 -18.21
N ASN A 677 70.11 11.93 -18.72
CA ASN A 677 70.50 13.33 -18.77
C ASN A 677 69.56 14.35 -19.46
N SER A 678 69.64 15.57 -18.92
CA SER A 678 69.63 16.92 -19.55
C SER A 678 68.93 17.15 -20.89
N ASP A 679 68.00 18.11 -20.91
CA ASP A 679 68.27 19.42 -21.54
C ASP A 679 67.26 20.50 -21.13
N ILE A 680 67.78 21.72 -20.99
CA ILE A 680 67.12 22.94 -20.55
C ILE A 680 66.55 23.67 -21.78
N HIS A 681 65.27 24.09 -21.74
CA HIS A 681 64.90 25.46 -22.10
C HIS A 681 63.49 25.84 -21.59
N PRO A 682 63.27 27.09 -21.11
CA PRO A 682 62.00 27.54 -20.55
C PRO A 682 61.22 28.40 -21.55
N ASP A 683 59.93 28.18 -21.71
CA ASP A 683 58.92 29.25 -21.80
C ASP A 683 57.53 28.63 -22.05
N GLY A 684 56.51 29.18 -21.40
CA GLY A 684 55.12 28.82 -21.67
C GLY A 684 54.27 28.80 -20.41
N ALA A 685 53.75 29.97 -20.04
CA ALA A 685 52.65 30.09 -19.12
C ALA A 685 51.41 29.35 -19.70
N GLU A 686 51.18 28.12 -19.26
CA GLU A 686 49.92 27.42 -19.53
C GLU A 686 48.95 27.63 -18.36
N CYS A 687 47.79 28.15 -18.75
CA CYS A 687 46.61 28.37 -17.94
C CYS A 687 46.21 27.05 -17.25
N ASN A 688 46.30 27.00 -15.92
CA ASN A 688 45.73 25.91 -15.11
C ASN A 688 44.20 25.99 -15.15
N VAL A 689 43.59 25.53 -16.24
CA VAL A 689 42.20 25.09 -16.23
C VAL A 689 42.21 23.73 -15.56
N GLN A 690 41.97 23.69 -14.25
CA GLN A 690 41.70 22.46 -13.53
C GLN A 690 40.51 21.77 -14.21
N LEU A 691 40.78 20.67 -14.93
CA LEU A 691 39.76 19.80 -15.51
C LEU A 691 38.91 19.25 -14.35
N LEU A 692 37.75 19.85 -14.08
CA LEU A 692 36.78 19.32 -13.11
C LEU A 692 36.42 17.88 -13.52
N LYS A 693 36.41 16.93 -12.56
CA LYS A 693 35.98 15.55 -12.84
C LYS A 693 34.53 15.59 -13.37
N PRO A 694 34.17 14.79 -14.39
CA PRO A 694 32.80 14.70 -14.87
C PRO A 694 31.82 14.40 -13.72
N GLY A 695 30.74 15.17 -13.61
CA GLY A 695 29.72 15.00 -12.57
C GLY A 695 29.99 15.68 -11.22
N GLN A 696 31.12 16.37 -11.03
CA GLN A 696 31.40 17.10 -9.78
C GLN A 696 30.33 18.14 -9.41
N GLY A 697 29.82 18.90 -10.40
CA GLY A 697 28.76 19.89 -10.16
C GLY A 697 27.45 19.27 -9.70
N VAL A 698 27.02 18.18 -10.35
CA VAL A 698 25.78 17.47 -10.00
C VAL A 698 25.90 16.81 -8.63
N ALA A 699 27.05 16.19 -8.33
CA ALA A 699 27.32 15.59 -7.02
C ALA A 699 27.28 16.64 -5.90
N ALA A 700 27.85 17.83 -6.14
CA ALA A 700 27.80 18.92 -5.17
C ALA A 700 26.37 19.41 -4.91
N ARG A 701 25.54 19.58 -5.95
CA ARG A 701 24.11 19.95 -5.78
C ARG A 701 23.34 18.87 -5.02
N LEU A 702 23.53 17.60 -5.39
CA LEU A 702 22.84 16.46 -4.74
C LEU A 702 23.21 16.35 -3.26
N LEU A 703 24.50 16.47 -2.93
CA LEU A 703 24.97 16.48 -1.54
C LEU A 703 24.45 17.68 -0.75
N GLY A 704 24.35 18.86 -1.38
CA GLY A 704 23.72 20.04 -0.79
C GLY A 704 22.24 19.80 -0.44
N VAL A 705 21.46 19.22 -1.36
CA VAL A 705 20.06 18.87 -1.11
C VAL A 705 19.90 17.85 0.03
N ILE A 706 20.79 16.84 0.11
CA ILE A 706 20.80 15.88 1.21
C ILE A 706 21.05 16.58 2.55
N GLU A 707 21.98 17.54 2.59
CA GLU A 707 22.30 18.31 3.80
C GLU A 707 21.14 19.23 4.22
N ASP A 708 20.46 19.87 3.27
CA ASP A 708 19.31 20.72 3.54
C ASP A 708 18.11 19.91 4.09
N LEU A 709 17.86 18.73 3.54
CA LEU A 709 16.85 17.79 4.04
C LEU A 709 17.20 17.28 5.45
N GLU A 710 18.47 16.98 5.73
CA GLU A 710 18.95 16.58 7.06
C GLU A 710 18.71 17.70 8.10
N LYS A 711 19.03 18.95 7.74
CA LYS A 711 18.75 20.14 8.59
C LYS A 711 17.26 20.35 8.82
N ALA A 712 16.44 20.16 7.78
CA ALA A 712 14.99 20.28 7.89
C ALA A 712 14.43 19.22 8.86
N HIS A 713 14.80 17.95 8.69
CA HIS A 713 14.45 16.86 9.60
C HIS A 713 14.87 17.16 11.05
N ALA A 714 16.11 17.59 11.27
CA ALA A 714 16.60 17.95 12.60
C ALA A 714 15.83 19.13 13.22
N THR A 715 15.39 20.10 12.41
CA THR A 715 14.59 21.24 12.88
C THR A 715 13.19 20.81 13.31
N PHE A 716 12.52 19.96 12.52
CA PHE A 716 11.22 19.40 12.89
C PHE A 716 11.31 18.51 14.13
N GLN A 717 12.35 17.67 14.23
CA GLN A 717 12.63 16.88 15.43
C GLN A 717 12.80 17.75 16.68
N ARG A 718 13.50 18.89 16.56
CA ARG A 718 13.69 19.81 17.68
C ARG A 718 12.38 20.50 18.09
N ARG A 719 11.62 21.01 17.12
CA ARG A 719 10.30 21.61 17.37
C ARG A 719 9.36 20.64 18.05
N GLU A 720 9.31 19.40 17.56
CA GLU A 720 8.47 18.38 18.18
C GLU A 720 8.94 18.03 19.58
N LYS A 721 10.26 18.00 19.86
CA LYS A 721 10.75 17.82 21.24
C LYS A 721 10.38 19.01 22.14
N GLU A 722 10.44 20.24 21.63
CA GLU A 722 10.03 21.45 22.34
C GLU A 722 8.52 21.44 22.61
N ASP A 723 7.70 21.07 21.62
CA ASP A 723 6.25 20.94 21.72
C ASP A 723 5.84 19.75 22.62
N ALA A 724 6.57 18.62 22.56
CA ALA A 724 6.36 17.45 23.39
C ALA A 724 6.78 17.70 24.86
N THR A 725 7.76 18.56 25.11
CA THR A 725 8.03 19.05 26.47
C THR A 725 6.95 20.01 26.98
N GLY A 726 6.14 20.59 26.07
CA GLY A 726 4.94 21.35 26.41
C GLY A 726 3.68 20.49 26.59
N VAL A 727 3.61 19.33 25.94
CA VAL A 727 2.45 18.42 25.91
C VAL A 727 2.96 16.98 25.77
N ILE A 728 2.71 16.09 26.75
CA ILE A 728 3.10 14.66 26.92
C ILE A 728 4.11 14.52 28.08
N LEU A 729 3.76 14.10 29.31
CA LEU A 729 2.88 12.99 29.72
C LEU A 729 3.11 11.71 28.92
N ASN A 730 4.21 11.01 29.22
CA ASN A 730 4.33 9.58 28.98
C ASN A 730 4.64 8.90 30.34
N PRO A 731 4.25 7.61 30.49
CA PRO A 731 3.76 6.98 31.72
C PRO A 731 4.74 6.88 32.88
#